data_AF-A0AA37EXQ0-F1
#
_entry.id   AF-A0AA37EXQ0-F1
#
_cell.length_a   1.000
_cell.length_b   1.000
_cell.length_c   1.000
_cell.angle_alpha   90.00
_cell.angle_beta   90.00
_cell.angle_gamma   90.00
#
_symmetry.space_group_name_H-M   'P 1'
#
loop_
_entity.id
_entity.type
_entity.pdbx_description
1 polymer ?
#
loop_
_entity_poly.entity_id
_entity_poly.type
_entity_poly.pdbx_seq_one_letter_code
_entity_poly.pdbx_strand_id
1 'polypeptide(L)'
;MEYLPPISVSFVWHPTDNEVVRPILDFFQSNLARNKDKPFSRTLNIPLFFYSSQSENTIPHTFPNANASTSITFVFTSQHTIGISIWKAYIEESPVTDSTFIVPIAIDDFGLSHGGNIAGVNCIRLDDFEALSPEQTVMSVSVSMIHEITRRLDYSSDLINEKGTDSSLKLFLSHCKTRNTGVRYATALKRYIDDSNMTRFFDVNDISPGFSFESEISQHIASSTLVIFETDEYSSRYWCQREVLLAKQLNRPIIVVNCLESFEDRILPASSNVPSLHVEASSDLSLDNILRILVTALLESLRFTYAYKKLEGFKLASWIPSDSLVLARPPEIQQVVELREKGTTINKICYPEPPMYEEETTWLAYFNMEAFTPLWRQEENNIFESFSIGISISDPVYDEGETDHINPDTLTHLSQDLARHLLARSASLIYGGDLRDNGFTQFILDEARVLQERLQQVAPPVKNFLAWPLHLDSKSTIQFRAKYGDAITLVESIAPKGVDAGKFLPPDTPDNLLYWSRSLTQMRQDLVSESGVRICAGGKFSNFKGKMPGVLEEIMLALDSAKPLYLLGGFGGVVSEVSDVLLHKQKIFKLSQIWIQDNQAGYSELQFLAKASNEHYDSLEVEKKLLTLDIVSLSANAGLSESDYRKLMVSSFVDECVHLVMKGIKNLR
;
A
#
# COMPACT_ATOMS: atom_id res chain seq x y z
N MET A 1 5.60 -8.89 20.98
CA MET A 1 4.20 -9.08 20.51
C MET A 1 4.26 -9.22 19.00
N GLU A 2 3.36 -9.98 18.40
CA GLU A 2 3.29 -10.07 16.94
C GLU A 2 2.64 -8.80 16.37
N TYR A 3 3.17 -8.25 15.28
CA TYR A 3 2.60 -7.06 14.64
C TYR A 3 1.33 -7.44 13.86
N LEU A 4 0.31 -6.61 13.99
CA LEU A 4 -0.85 -6.56 13.11
C LEU A 4 -1.01 -5.12 12.63
N PRO A 5 -1.39 -4.88 11.36
CA PRO A 5 -1.78 -3.57 10.90
C PRO A 5 -2.88 -2.99 11.81
N PRO A 6 -2.86 -1.67 12.11
CA PRO A 6 -3.90 -1.08 12.94
C PRO A 6 -5.31 -1.25 12.37
N ILE A 7 -5.42 -1.19 11.03
CA ILE A 7 -6.69 -1.34 10.32
C ILE A 7 -6.48 -1.99 8.95
N SER A 8 -7.46 -2.78 8.51
CA SER A 8 -7.63 -3.23 7.12
C SER A 8 -9.04 -2.94 6.63
N VAL A 9 -9.20 -2.76 5.32
CA VAL A 9 -10.48 -2.42 4.70
C VAL A 9 -10.78 -3.40 3.56
N SER A 10 -11.96 -4.00 3.62
CA SER A 10 -12.48 -4.93 2.61
C SER A 10 -13.72 -4.34 1.95
N PHE A 11 -13.86 -4.54 0.65
CA PHE A 11 -15.05 -4.14 -0.11
C PHE A 11 -15.72 -5.38 -0.69
N VAL A 12 -17.03 -5.54 -0.46
CA VAL A 12 -17.83 -6.64 -0.98
C VAL A 12 -18.93 -6.08 -1.88
N TRP A 13 -19.04 -6.53 -3.13
CA TRP A 13 -20.11 -6.10 -4.03
C TRP A 13 -20.48 -7.17 -5.06
N HIS A 14 -21.73 -7.11 -5.53
CA HIS A 14 -22.22 -7.95 -6.62
C HIS A 14 -21.69 -7.48 -7.99
N PRO A 15 -21.30 -8.36 -8.93
CA PRO A 15 -20.71 -7.96 -10.21
C PRO A 15 -21.60 -7.06 -11.08
N THR A 16 -22.92 -7.24 -11.03
CA THR A 16 -23.89 -6.39 -11.75
C THR A 16 -23.91 -4.94 -11.24
N ASP A 17 -23.44 -4.69 -10.01
CA ASP A 17 -23.41 -3.35 -9.42
C ASP A 17 -22.09 -2.60 -9.72
N ASN A 18 -21.20 -3.19 -10.54
CA ASN A 18 -19.84 -2.70 -10.74
C ASN A 18 -19.78 -1.27 -11.31
N GLU A 19 -20.71 -0.86 -12.18
CA GLU A 19 -20.73 0.50 -12.72
C GLU A 19 -20.92 1.57 -11.63
N VAL A 20 -21.71 1.27 -10.59
CA VAL A 20 -21.97 2.19 -9.47
C VAL A 20 -20.85 2.11 -8.43
N VAL A 21 -20.34 0.92 -8.17
CA VAL A 21 -19.36 0.67 -7.09
C VAL A 21 -17.94 1.05 -7.52
N ARG A 22 -17.55 0.80 -8.77
CA ARG A 22 -16.17 0.95 -9.24
C ARG A 22 -15.59 2.35 -9.03
N PRO A 23 -16.29 3.46 -9.33
CA PRO A 23 -15.76 4.81 -9.08
C PRO A 23 -15.45 5.07 -7.59
N ILE A 24 -16.21 4.47 -6.68
CA ILE A 24 -15.96 4.55 -5.23
C ILE A 24 -14.69 3.76 -4.91
N LEU A 25 -14.56 2.52 -5.41
CA LEU A 25 -13.35 1.71 -5.19
C LEU A 25 -12.09 2.40 -5.71
N ASP A 26 -12.14 3.00 -6.89
CA ASP A 26 -11.01 3.72 -7.49
C ASP A 26 -10.62 4.95 -6.64
N PHE A 27 -11.60 5.64 -6.04
CA PHE A 27 -11.33 6.72 -5.07
C PHE A 27 -10.57 6.18 -3.84
N PHE A 28 -11.00 5.06 -3.27
CA PHE A 28 -10.34 4.45 -2.11
C PHE A 28 -8.93 3.93 -2.44
N GLN A 29 -8.75 3.31 -3.61
CA GLN A 29 -7.44 2.89 -4.08
C GLN A 29 -6.49 4.09 -4.23
N SER A 30 -6.96 5.19 -4.80
CA SER A 30 -6.14 6.38 -5.05
C SER A 30 -5.74 7.15 -3.77
N ASN A 31 -6.57 7.07 -2.71
CA ASN A 31 -6.39 7.89 -1.50
C ASN A 31 -5.92 7.11 -0.27
N LEU A 32 -6.27 5.83 -0.14
CA LEU A 32 -5.90 5.01 1.03
C LEU A 32 -4.72 4.08 0.75
N ALA A 33 -4.58 3.57 -0.47
CA ALA A 33 -3.40 2.81 -0.86
C ALA A 33 -2.23 3.76 -1.14
N ARG A 34 -1.04 3.18 -1.30
CA ARG A 34 0.11 3.95 -1.77
C ARG A 34 -0.12 4.39 -3.21
N ASN A 35 0.35 5.59 -3.54
CA ASN A 35 0.42 6.03 -4.93
C ASN A 35 1.70 5.49 -5.60
N LYS A 36 1.54 4.55 -6.54
CA LYS A 36 2.65 3.93 -7.29
C LYS A 36 3.46 4.92 -8.12
N ASP A 37 2.87 6.03 -8.55
CA ASP A 37 3.52 7.07 -9.36
C ASP A 37 4.18 8.15 -8.50
N LYS A 38 3.88 8.19 -7.20
CA LYS A 38 4.43 9.16 -6.23
C LYS A 38 5.07 8.42 -5.05
N PRO A 39 6.23 7.80 -5.25
CA PRO A 39 6.82 6.88 -4.28
C PRO A 39 7.18 7.50 -2.92
N PHE A 40 7.38 8.82 -2.86
CA PHE A 40 7.69 9.59 -1.64
C PHE A 40 6.49 10.43 -1.15
N SER A 41 5.28 10.13 -1.63
CA SER A 41 4.07 10.74 -1.08
C SER A 41 3.80 10.25 0.34
N ARG A 42 3.19 11.10 1.17
CA ARG A 42 2.79 10.79 2.56
C ARG A 42 1.49 9.97 2.63
N THR A 43 1.22 9.13 1.63
CA THR A 43 -0.02 8.35 1.54
C THR A 43 -0.14 7.34 2.68
N LEU A 44 -1.37 6.97 3.01
CA LEU A 44 -1.75 6.12 4.13
C LEU A 44 -1.19 4.69 4.06
N ASN A 45 -1.20 4.08 2.87
CA ASN A 45 -0.87 2.67 2.63
C ASN A 45 -1.67 1.70 3.53
N ILE A 46 -2.99 1.93 3.66
CA ILE A 46 -3.89 1.01 4.35
C ILE A 46 -4.09 -0.25 3.48
N PRO A 47 -4.03 -1.46 4.05
CA PRO A 47 -4.36 -2.69 3.33
C PRO A 47 -5.82 -2.69 2.83
N LEU A 48 -6.00 -2.83 1.51
CA LEU A 48 -7.30 -2.88 0.85
C LEU A 48 -7.54 -4.25 0.21
N PHE A 49 -8.73 -4.82 0.43
CA PHE A 49 -9.15 -6.11 -0.12
C PHE A 49 -10.47 -5.98 -0.89
N PHE A 50 -10.62 -6.74 -1.97
CA PHE A 50 -11.72 -6.62 -2.92
C PHE A 50 -12.38 -7.99 -3.16
N TYR A 51 -13.64 -8.09 -2.76
CA TYR A 51 -14.45 -9.31 -2.78
C TYR A 51 -15.63 -9.13 -3.76
N SER A 52 -15.50 -9.73 -4.93
CA SER A 52 -16.58 -9.89 -5.90
C SER A 52 -16.40 -11.21 -6.63
N SER A 53 -17.29 -11.54 -7.57
CA SER A 53 -17.23 -12.80 -8.34
C SER A 53 -17.17 -12.53 -9.84
N GLN A 54 -16.82 -13.55 -10.64
CA GLN A 54 -16.76 -13.39 -12.10
C GLN A 54 -18.14 -13.46 -12.76
N SER A 55 -19.09 -14.10 -12.09
CA SER A 55 -20.43 -14.34 -12.60
C SER A 55 -21.46 -13.91 -11.57
N GLU A 56 -22.53 -13.30 -12.05
CA GLU A 56 -23.71 -12.90 -11.28
C GLU A 56 -24.27 -14.04 -10.40
N ASN A 57 -24.06 -15.30 -10.82
CA ASN A 57 -24.55 -16.48 -10.11
C ASN A 57 -23.47 -17.21 -9.30
N THR A 58 -22.36 -16.55 -8.99
CA THR A 58 -21.30 -17.07 -8.14
C THR A 58 -20.97 -16.07 -7.04
N ILE A 59 -20.45 -16.55 -5.91
CA ILE A 59 -20.00 -15.72 -4.78
C ILE A 59 -18.47 -15.82 -4.66
N PRO A 60 -17.82 -14.87 -3.96
CA PRO A 60 -16.41 -15.04 -3.58
C PRO A 60 -16.20 -16.35 -2.82
N HIS A 61 -15.08 -17.03 -3.07
CA HIS A 61 -14.78 -18.32 -2.43
C HIS A 61 -14.48 -18.23 -0.93
N THR A 62 -14.16 -17.03 -0.44
CA THR A 62 -13.88 -16.78 0.98
C THR A 62 -14.61 -15.54 1.47
N PHE A 63 -14.75 -15.44 2.80
CA PHE A 63 -15.20 -14.21 3.45
C PHE A 63 -14.03 -13.27 3.73
N PRO A 64 -14.28 -11.96 3.91
CA PRO A 64 -13.31 -11.04 4.47
C PRO A 64 -12.69 -11.55 5.77
N ASN A 65 -11.35 -11.62 5.80
CA ASN A 65 -10.60 -12.17 6.94
C ASN A 65 -10.31 -11.09 8.00
N ALA A 66 -10.24 -11.51 9.27
CA ALA A 66 -9.80 -10.68 10.39
C ALA A 66 -8.27 -10.62 10.45
N ASN A 67 -7.65 -9.77 9.63
CA ASN A 67 -6.20 -9.76 9.41
C ASN A 67 -5.48 -8.50 9.96
N ALA A 68 -6.21 -7.63 10.65
CA ALA A 68 -5.69 -6.43 11.31
C ALA A 68 -6.23 -6.33 12.75
N SER A 69 -5.67 -5.41 13.56
CA SER A 69 -6.24 -5.11 14.89
C SER A 69 -7.70 -4.67 14.81
N THR A 70 -8.09 -4.06 13.70
CA THR A 70 -9.48 -3.78 13.34
C THR A 70 -9.67 -4.01 11.84
N SER A 71 -10.64 -4.83 11.45
CA SER A 71 -10.97 -5.11 10.06
C SER A 71 -12.35 -4.55 9.76
N ILE A 72 -12.47 -3.74 8.71
CA ILE A 72 -13.77 -3.17 8.29
C ILE A 72 -14.14 -3.72 6.94
N THR A 73 -15.36 -4.21 6.82
CA THR A 73 -15.93 -4.67 5.55
C THR A 73 -17.05 -3.71 5.15
N PHE A 74 -16.83 -2.97 4.08
CA PHE A 74 -17.90 -2.25 3.39
C PHE A 74 -18.63 -3.22 2.47
N VAL A 75 -19.92 -3.41 2.74
CA VAL A 75 -20.77 -4.32 1.98
C VAL A 75 -21.77 -3.52 1.18
N PHE A 76 -21.61 -3.50 -0.14
CA PHE A 76 -22.55 -2.86 -1.04
C PHE A 76 -23.77 -3.77 -1.23
N THR A 77 -24.95 -3.30 -0.83
CA THR A 77 -26.21 -4.03 -0.88
C THR A 77 -27.17 -3.42 -1.90
N SER A 78 -27.80 -4.28 -2.69
CA SER A 78 -28.71 -3.94 -3.79
C SER A 78 -29.79 -5.00 -3.97
N GLN A 79 -30.72 -4.78 -4.90
CA GLN A 79 -31.68 -5.77 -5.39
C GLN A 79 -31.02 -7.09 -5.82
N HIS A 80 -29.78 -7.07 -6.34
CA HIS A 80 -29.07 -8.27 -6.79
C HIS A 80 -28.55 -9.08 -5.60
N THR A 81 -27.99 -8.40 -4.60
CA THR A 81 -27.49 -9.06 -3.38
C THR A 81 -28.60 -9.69 -2.55
N ILE A 82 -29.81 -9.08 -2.52
CA ILE A 82 -30.95 -9.62 -1.75
C ILE A 82 -31.78 -10.61 -2.57
N GLY A 83 -31.88 -10.40 -3.89
CA GLY A 83 -32.72 -11.20 -4.79
C GLY A 83 -32.10 -12.55 -5.17
N ILE A 84 -30.78 -12.66 -5.19
CA ILE A 84 -30.07 -13.90 -5.53
C ILE A 84 -29.73 -14.65 -4.25
N SER A 85 -30.31 -15.84 -4.05
CA SER A 85 -30.28 -16.55 -2.76
C SER A 85 -28.88 -16.85 -2.23
N ILE A 86 -27.93 -17.20 -3.11
CA ILE A 86 -26.54 -17.47 -2.70
C ILE A 86 -25.82 -16.20 -2.25
N TRP A 87 -26.09 -15.05 -2.89
CA TRP A 87 -25.53 -13.76 -2.51
C TRP A 87 -26.16 -13.24 -1.23
N LYS A 88 -27.47 -13.42 -1.08
CA LYS A 88 -28.18 -13.10 0.16
C LYS A 88 -27.56 -13.86 1.33
N ALA A 89 -27.38 -15.17 1.21
CA ALA A 89 -26.73 -15.97 2.23
C ALA A 89 -25.30 -15.48 2.51
N TYR A 90 -24.49 -15.23 1.47
CA TYR A 90 -23.13 -14.72 1.63
C TYR A 90 -23.07 -13.38 2.39
N ILE A 91 -23.96 -12.43 2.08
CA ILE A 91 -24.01 -11.15 2.79
C ILE A 91 -24.50 -11.33 4.24
N GLU A 92 -25.60 -12.05 4.45
CA GLU A 92 -26.22 -12.23 5.76
C GLU A 92 -25.37 -13.08 6.73
N GLU A 93 -24.53 -13.98 6.21
CA GLU A 93 -23.61 -14.84 6.97
C GLU A 93 -22.20 -14.26 7.11
N SER A 94 -21.91 -13.10 6.51
CA SER A 94 -20.60 -12.47 6.57
C SER A 94 -20.14 -12.26 8.03
N PRO A 95 -18.91 -12.65 8.39
CA PRO A 95 -18.49 -12.74 9.79
C PRO A 95 -18.37 -11.36 10.44
N VAL A 96 -18.89 -11.25 11.66
CA VAL A 96 -18.72 -10.11 12.57
C VAL A 96 -18.08 -10.60 13.85
N THR A 97 -17.06 -9.91 14.32
CA THR A 97 -16.35 -10.23 15.56
C THR A 97 -16.05 -8.93 16.33
N ASP A 98 -15.47 -9.03 17.52
CA ASP A 98 -15.05 -7.85 18.29
C ASP A 98 -14.02 -6.97 17.54
N SER A 99 -13.29 -7.55 16.59
CA SER A 99 -12.29 -6.87 15.75
C SER A 99 -12.70 -6.76 14.28
N THR A 100 -13.85 -7.31 13.87
CA THR A 100 -14.31 -7.33 12.47
C THR A 100 -15.68 -6.73 12.38
N PHE A 101 -15.80 -5.64 11.65
CA PHE A 101 -17.04 -4.88 11.56
C PHE A 101 -17.55 -4.79 10.13
N ILE A 102 -18.88 -4.78 9.99
CA ILE A 102 -19.54 -4.57 8.72
C ILE A 102 -20.19 -3.19 8.70
N VAL A 103 -20.01 -2.46 7.60
CA VAL A 103 -20.71 -1.21 7.30
C VAL A 103 -21.48 -1.41 5.99
N PRO A 104 -22.80 -1.61 6.03
CA PRO A 104 -23.59 -1.80 4.83
C PRO A 104 -23.80 -0.47 4.08
N ILE A 105 -23.71 -0.54 2.75
CA ILE A 105 -23.89 0.57 1.83
C ILE A 105 -25.02 0.19 0.88
N ALA A 106 -26.21 0.75 1.09
CA ALA A 106 -27.36 0.49 0.25
C ALA A 106 -27.26 1.29 -1.05
N ILE A 107 -27.15 0.57 -2.18
CA ILE A 107 -27.18 1.10 -3.54
C ILE A 107 -28.61 1.48 -3.95
N ASP A 108 -29.60 0.73 -3.45
CA ASP A 108 -31.01 0.94 -3.69
C ASP A 108 -31.83 0.62 -2.43
N ASP A 109 -33.12 0.98 -2.45
CA ASP A 109 -34.07 0.71 -1.36
C ASP A 109 -34.21 -0.79 -1.02
N PHE A 110 -34.00 -1.70 -1.98
CA PHE A 110 -34.07 -3.14 -1.72
C PHE A 110 -32.88 -3.62 -0.88
N GLY A 111 -31.71 -3.02 -1.07
CA GLY A 111 -30.48 -3.25 -0.31
C GLY A 111 -30.61 -2.97 1.20
N LEU A 112 -31.66 -2.26 1.64
CA LEU A 112 -31.93 -1.98 3.06
C LEU A 112 -32.51 -3.17 3.83
N SER A 113 -32.97 -4.22 3.13
CA SER A 113 -33.80 -5.29 3.70
C SER A 113 -33.06 -6.59 4.03
N HIS A 114 -31.73 -6.56 4.08
CA HIS A 114 -30.94 -7.73 4.46
C HIS A 114 -31.09 -8.10 5.94
N GLY A 115 -31.07 -9.40 6.21
CA GLY A 115 -31.12 -10.02 7.54
C GLY A 115 -29.74 -10.42 8.07
N GLY A 116 -29.71 -11.51 8.85
CA GLY A 116 -28.49 -12.09 9.41
C GLY A 116 -27.65 -11.12 10.26
N ASN A 117 -26.34 -11.11 10.03
CA ASN A 117 -25.37 -10.29 10.78
C ASN A 117 -25.48 -8.79 10.49
N ILE A 118 -26.22 -8.38 9.46
CA ILE A 118 -26.47 -6.96 9.15
C ILE A 118 -27.92 -6.54 9.43
N ALA A 119 -28.74 -7.42 10.02
CA ALA A 119 -30.11 -7.11 10.40
C ALA A 119 -30.16 -5.95 11.41
N GLY A 120 -30.90 -4.89 11.09
CA GLY A 120 -31.05 -3.72 11.96
C GLY A 120 -29.83 -2.81 12.03
N VAL A 121 -28.80 -3.04 11.19
CA VAL A 121 -27.66 -2.14 11.03
C VAL A 121 -28.04 -1.02 10.07
N ASN A 122 -27.81 0.24 10.46
CA ASN A 122 -28.11 1.37 9.58
C ASN A 122 -27.12 1.44 8.41
N CYS A 123 -27.64 1.62 7.20
CA CYS A 123 -26.83 1.73 5.98
C CYS A 123 -26.39 3.16 5.69
N ILE A 124 -25.21 3.32 5.09
CA ILE A 124 -24.93 4.48 4.22
C ILE A 124 -25.79 4.29 2.97
N ARG A 125 -26.55 5.30 2.57
CA ARG A 125 -27.51 5.19 1.45
C ARG A 125 -27.02 6.04 0.28
N LEU A 126 -26.92 5.46 -0.91
CA LEU A 126 -26.54 6.21 -2.11
C LEU A 126 -27.63 7.21 -2.50
N ASP A 127 -28.90 6.87 -2.24
CA ASP A 127 -30.07 7.70 -2.56
C ASP A 127 -30.08 9.04 -1.80
N ASP A 128 -29.39 9.12 -0.66
CA ASP A 128 -29.18 10.38 0.08
C ASP A 128 -28.41 11.43 -0.75
N PHE A 129 -27.80 11.02 -1.87
CA PHE A 129 -26.93 11.83 -2.73
C PHE A 129 -27.39 11.90 -4.20
N GLU A 130 -28.59 11.42 -4.55
CA GLU A 130 -29.10 11.38 -5.94
C GLU A 130 -29.10 12.74 -6.66
N ALA A 131 -29.26 13.84 -5.92
CA ALA A 131 -29.29 15.18 -6.49
C ALA A 131 -27.90 15.74 -6.86
N LEU A 132 -26.82 15.03 -6.53
CA LEU A 132 -25.44 15.43 -6.78
C LEU A 132 -24.93 14.95 -8.14
N SER A 133 -23.85 15.57 -8.64
CA SER A 133 -23.13 15.02 -9.79
C SER A 133 -22.48 13.67 -9.42
N PRO A 134 -22.18 12.79 -10.40
CA PRO A 134 -21.51 11.52 -10.11
C PRO A 134 -20.22 11.67 -9.29
N GLU A 135 -19.41 12.68 -9.59
CA GLU A 135 -18.17 12.97 -8.86
C GLU A 135 -18.44 13.40 -7.41
N GLN A 136 -19.45 14.26 -7.20
CA GLN A 136 -19.86 14.71 -5.87
C GLN A 136 -20.49 13.59 -5.04
N THR A 137 -21.22 12.67 -5.67
CA THR A 137 -21.75 11.45 -5.04
C THR A 137 -20.61 10.56 -4.55
N VAL A 138 -19.61 10.28 -5.40
CA VAL A 138 -18.43 9.50 -5.01
C VAL A 138 -17.73 10.15 -3.82
N MET A 139 -17.51 11.47 -3.86
CA MET A 139 -16.88 12.19 -2.74
C MET A 139 -17.71 12.12 -1.45
N SER A 140 -19.03 12.29 -1.52
CA SER A 140 -19.91 12.33 -0.35
C SER A 140 -20.06 10.95 0.31
N VAL A 141 -20.19 9.89 -0.49
CA VAL A 141 -20.18 8.51 0.00
C VAL A 141 -18.81 8.18 0.59
N SER A 142 -17.73 8.60 -0.06
CA SER A 142 -16.37 8.37 0.45
C SER A 142 -16.08 9.11 1.76
N VAL A 143 -16.62 10.32 1.95
CA VAL A 143 -16.59 11.04 3.24
C VAL A 143 -17.22 10.18 4.35
N SER A 144 -18.42 9.64 4.08
CA SER A 144 -19.14 8.78 5.03
C SER A 144 -18.35 7.51 5.38
N MET A 145 -17.77 6.87 4.37
CA MET A 145 -16.98 5.65 4.54
C MET A 145 -15.63 5.91 5.24
N ILE A 146 -14.88 6.97 4.88
CA ILE A 146 -13.61 7.32 5.55
C ILE A 146 -13.85 7.71 7.01
N HIS A 147 -14.97 8.36 7.31
CA HIS A 147 -15.36 8.63 8.68
C HIS A 147 -15.50 7.35 9.50
N GLU A 148 -16.18 6.33 8.97
CA GLU A 148 -16.30 5.03 9.62
C GLU A 148 -14.95 4.32 9.83
N ILE A 149 -14.03 4.44 8.87
CA ILE A 149 -12.64 3.96 9.04
C ILE A 149 -11.96 4.69 10.20
N THR A 150 -12.06 6.01 10.23
CA THR A 150 -11.42 6.87 11.25
C THR A 150 -11.93 6.57 12.65
N ARG A 151 -13.26 6.46 12.79
CA ARG A 151 -13.95 6.15 14.04
C ARG A 151 -13.52 4.82 14.65
N ARG A 152 -13.29 3.83 13.79
CA ARG A 152 -12.91 2.47 14.20
C ARG A 152 -11.41 2.29 14.37
N LEU A 153 -10.60 3.09 13.69
CA LEU A 153 -9.17 3.14 13.96
C LEU A 153 -8.89 3.70 15.36
N ASP A 154 -9.67 4.70 15.80
CA ASP A 154 -9.52 5.30 17.14
C ASP A 154 -10.28 4.56 18.25
N TYR A 155 -10.79 3.36 17.95
CA TYR A 155 -11.51 2.51 18.89
C TYR A 155 -10.60 2.11 20.06
N SER A 156 -10.72 2.84 21.16
CA SER A 156 -10.20 2.47 22.48
C SER A 156 -11.37 1.91 23.31
N SER A 157 -11.08 1.01 24.24
CA SER A 157 -12.09 0.34 25.09
C SER A 157 -13.00 1.30 25.87
N ASP A 158 -12.60 2.57 26.03
CA ASP A 158 -13.38 3.59 26.74
C ASP A 158 -14.54 4.17 25.90
N LEU A 159 -14.50 4.03 24.57
CA LEU A 159 -15.54 4.47 23.62
C LEU A 159 -16.70 3.47 23.45
N ILE A 160 -16.63 2.31 24.10
CA ILE A 160 -17.64 1.22 24.00
C ILE A 160 -19.04 1.68 24.45
N ASN A 161 -19.13 2.76 25.23
CA ASN A 161 -20.37 3.25 25.83
C ASN A 161 -20.93 4.55 25.23
N GLU A 162 -20.31 5.12 24.19
CA GLU A 162 -20.77 6.37 23.59
C GLU A 162 -21.79 6.14 22.47
N LYS A 163 -22.81 7.00 22.40
CA LYS A 163 -23.81 6.96 21.31
C LYS A 163 -23.10 7.29 20.00
N GLY A 164 -23.56 6.74 18.86
CA GLY A 164 -22.89 6.91 17.56
C GLY A 164 -22.55 8.36 17.17
N THR A 165 -23.32 9.35 17.63
CA THR A 165 -23.09 10.79 17.39
C THR A 165 -21.97 11.42 18.22
N ASP A 166 -21.62 10.84 19.38
CA ASP A 166 -20.60 11.39 20.28
C ASP A 166 -19.16 11.08 19.78
N SER A 167 -19.06 10.23 18.75
CA SER A 167 -17.82 9.79 18.09
C SER A 167 -17.55 10.46 16.72
N SER A 168 -18.22 11.57 16.42
CA SER A 168 -18.00 12.34 15.18
C SER A 168 -16.60 12.96 15.14
N LEU A 169 -16.05 13.15 13.93
CA LEU A 169 -14.75 13.81 13.79
C LEU A 169 -14.93 15.31 14.07
N LYS A 170 -14.25 15.80 15.10
CA LYS A 170 -14.31 17.23 15.46
C LYS A 170 -13.39 18.05 14.57
N LEU A 171 -13.93 19.07 13.91
CA LEU A 171 -13.16 20.05 13.15
C LEU A 171 -13.05 21.36 13.93
N PHE A 172 -11.85 21.93 13.97
CA PHE A 172 -11.63 23.29 14.44
C PHE A 172 -11.31 24.18 13.23
N LEU A 173 -12.22 25.09 12.89
CA LEU A 173 -12.10 25.96 11.72
C LEU A 173 -11.34 27.25 12.09
N SER A 174 -10.03 27.24 11.92
CA SER A 174 -9.17 28.40 12.21
C SER A 174 -9.16 29.38 11.04
N HIS A 175 -9.51 30.64 11.33
CA HIS A 175 -9.58 31.71 10.34
C HIS A 175 -9.41 33.08 10.99
N CYS A 176 -8.97 34.07 10.20
CA CYS A 176 -8.94 35.46 10.66
C CYS A 176 -10.37 35.98 10.85
N LYS A 177 -10.65 36.71 11.94
CA LYS A 177 -11.99 37.26 12.24
C LYS A 177 -12.35 38.54 11.46
N THR A 178 -11.43 39.09 10.66
CA THR A 178 -11.77 40.18 9.74
C THR A 178 -12.69 39.64 8.65
N ARG A 179 -13.66 40.44 8.15
CA ARG A 179 -14.65 39.98 7.14
C ARG A 179 -13.99 39.71 5.78
N ASN A 180 -13.15 38.70 5.73
CA ASN A 180 -12.35 38.28 4.58
C ASN A 180 -12.84 36.92 4.06
N THR A 181 -12.12 36.37 3.08
CA THR A 181 -12.43 35.07 2.46
C THR A 181 -12.44 33.92 3.46
N GLY A 182 -11.57 33.95 4.48
CA GLY A 182 -11.49 32.93 5.53
C GLY A 182 -12.79 32.77 6.32
N VAL A 183 -13.39 33.88 6.80
CA VAL A 183 -14.69 33.83 7.50
C VAL A 183 -15.79 33.26 6.60
N ARG A 184 -15.85 33.69 5.34
CA ARG A 184 -16.89 33.24 4.39
C ARG A 184 -16.78 31.73 4.16
N TYR A 185 -15.57 31.23 3.93
CA TYR A 185 -15.35 29.82 3.64
C TYR A 185 -15.56 28.93 4.86
N ALA A 186 -15.07 29.35 6.05
CA ALA A 186 -15.35 28.65 7.30
C ALA A 186 -16.86 28.58 7.58
N THR A 187 -17.58 29.68 7.37
CA THR A 187 -19.05 29.73 7.54
C THR A 187 -19.77 28.85 6.53
N ALA A 188 -19.35 28.86 5.26
CA ALA A 188 -19.95 28.04 4.21
C ALA A 188 -19.75 26.54 4.49
N LEU A 189 -18.55 26.14 4.92
CA LEU A 189 -18.24 24.76 5.32
C LEU A 189 -19.10 24.34 6.52
N LYS A 190 -19.14 25.15 7.57
CA LYS A 190 -19.96 24.87 8.76
C LYS A 190 -21.44 24.74 8.40
N ARG A 191 -21.98 25.68 7.63
CA ARG A 191 -23.37 25.65 7.17
C ARG A 191 -23.68 24.38 6.37
N TYR A 192 -22.80 23.97 5.47
CA TYR A 192 -22.98 22.72 4.74
C TYR A 192 -22.98 21.50 5.66
N ILE A 193 -22.11 21.48 6.67
CA ILE A 193 -22.10 20.40 7.67
C ILE A 193 -23.44 20.38 8.42
N ASP A 194 -23.85 21.52 8.97
CA ASP A 194 -25.06 21.69 9.81
C ASP A 194 -26.37 21.39 9.04
N ASP A 195 -26.44 21.80 7.77
CA ASP A 195 -27.66 21.71 6.95
C ASP A 195 -27.79 20.39 6.17
N SER A 196 -26.80 19.48 6.27
CA SER A 196 -26.79 18.21 5.53
C SER A 196 -26.68 17.00 6.46
N ASN A 197 -26.69 15.80 5.87
CA ASN A 197 -26.42 14.56 6.59
C ASN A 197 -24.98 14.50 7.17
N MET A 198 -24.13 15.49 6.89
CA MET A 198 -22.75 15.56 7.37
C MET A 198 -22.61 15.85 8.86
N THR A 199 -23.64 16.40 9.52
CA THR A 199 -23.71 16.49 11.01
C THR A 199 -23.52 15.15 11.72
N ARG A 200 -23.79 14.03 11.03
CA ARG A 200 -23.57 12.67 11.54
C ARG A 200 -22.08 12.32 11.63
N PHE A 201 -21.25 12.97 10.81
CA PHE A 201 -19.84 12.64 10.63
C PHE A 201 -18.90 13.70 11.23
N PHE A 202 -19.32 14.97 11.23
CA PHE A 202 -18.51 16.08 11.72
C PHE A 202 -19.21 16.87 12.82
N ASP A 203 -18.40 17.32 13.77
CA ASP A 203 -18.78 18.32 14.77
C ASP A 203 -17.85 19.53 14.63
N VAL A 204 -18.41 20.72 14.49
CA VAL A 204 -17.65 21.97 14.37
C VAL A 204 -17.80 22.74 15.66
N ASN A 205 -16.69 22.87 16.40
CA ASN A 205 -16.70 23.51 17.71
C ASN A 205 -17.02 25.02 17.60
N ASP A 206 -18.05 25.46 18.32
CA ASP A 206 -18.36 26.88 18.54
C ASP A 206 -17.90 27.30 19.95
N ILE A 207 -17.17 28.42 20.05
CA ILE A 207 -16.74 29.00 21.33
C ILE A 207 -17.94 29.68 22.00
N SER A 208 -18.28 29.28 23.23
CA SER A 208 -19.45 29.77 23.93
C SER A 208 -19.26 31.19 24.50
N PRO A 209 -20.27 32.08 24.45
CA PRO A 209 -20.16 33.40 25.07
C PRO A 209 -19.95 33.32 26.59
N GLY A 210 -18.96 34.06 27.12
CA GLY A 210 -18.75 34.22 28.57
C GLY A 210 -17.67 33.33 29.20
N PHE A 211 -17.00 32.48 28.42
CA PHE A 211 -15.89 31.64 28.87
C PHE A 211 -14.51 32.21 28.50
N SER A 212 -13.46 31.71 29.16
CA SER A 212 -12.08 32.11 28.86
C SER A 212 -11.65 31.56 27.50
N PHE A 213 -11.39 32.48 26.57
CA PHE A 213 -11.03 32.19 25.18
C PHE A 213 -9.84 31.22 25.07
N GLU A 214 -8.85 31.32 25.96
CA GLU A 214 -7.65 30.48 25.91
C GLU A 214 -7.88 29.04 26.40
N SER A 215 -8.69 28.85 27.46
CA SER A 215 -8.98 27.50 27.97
C SER A 215 -9.91 26.72 27.05
N GLU A 216 -10.90 27.39 26.45
CA GLU A 216 -11.81 26.72 25.49
C GLU A 216 -11.07 26.33 24.21
N ILE A 217 -10.27 27.23 23.62
CA ILE A 217 -9.47 26.89 22.43
C ILE A 217 -8.59 25.68 22.68
N SER A 218 -7.94 25.62 23.85
CA SER A 218 -7.08 24.49 24.20
C SER A 218 -7.83 23.16 24.28
N GLN A 219 -9.02 23.16 24.91
CA GLN A 219 -9.85 21.97 25.05
C GLN A 219 -10.40 21.48 23.70
N HIS A 220 -10.89 22.40 22.86
CA HIS A 220 -11.42 22.05 21.54
C HIS A 220 -10.33 21.55 20.60
N ILE A 221 -9.19 22.25 20.51
CA ILE A 221 -8.08 21.81 19.63
C ILE A 221 -7.56 20.42 20.04
N ALA A 222 -7.46 20.12 21.34
CA ALA A 222 -6.95 18.84 21.83
C ALA A 222 -7.68 17.60 21.28
N SER A 223 -8.94 17.76 20.85
CA SER A 223 -9.77 16.67 20.32
C SER A 223 -10.15 16.85 18.84
N SER A 224 -9.63 17.87 18.16
CA SER A 224 -10.03 18.21 16.79
C SER A 224 -8.91 18.04 15.76
N THR A 225 -9.33 17.98 14.51
CA THR A 225 -8.51 18.28 13.34
C THR A 225 -8.59 19.77 13.04
N LEU A 226 -7.44 20.41 12.93
CA LEU A 226 -7.36 21.84 12.66
C LEU A 226 -7.46 22.08 11.15
N VAL A 227 -8.45 22.87 10.72
CA VAL A 227 -8.61 23.33 9.33
C VAL A 227 -8.26 24.81 9.30
N ILE A 228 -7.15 25.16 8.66
CA ILE A 228 -6.66 26.54 8.55
C ILE A 228 -7.17 27.13 7.25
N PHE A 229 -7.91 28.24 7.30
CA PHE A 229 -8.23 29.05 6.11
C PHE A 229 -7.20 30.17 5.98
N GLU A 230 -6.11 29.88 5.25
CA GLU A 230 -4.96 30.76 5.08
C GLU A 230 -5.28 31.85 4.06
N THR A 231 -5.38 33.09 4.56
CA THR A 231 -5.61 34.32 3.79
C THR A 231 -4.45 35.28 4.04
N ASP A 232 -4.33 36.35 3.25
CA ASP A 232 -3.23 37.33 3.30
C ASP A 232 -2.92 37.86 4.71
N GLU A 233 -3.94 38.00 5.58
CA GLU A 233 -3.78 38.49 6.95
C GLU A 233 -3.57 37.38 8.00
N TYR A 234 -3.75 36.10 7.66
CA TYR A 234 -3.90 35.00 8.62
C TYR A 234 -2.70 34.88 9.58
N SER A 235 -1.49 34.78 9.04
CA SER A 235 -0.26 34.64 9.82
C SER A 235 0.08 35.88 10.65
N SER A 236 -0.49 37.04 10.36
CA SER A 236 -0.28 38.27 11.15
C SER A 236 -1.13 38.29 12.43
N ARG A 237 -2.14 37.41 12.55
CA ARG A 237 -3.06 37.41 13.70
C ARG A 237 -2.57 36.52 14.83
N TYR A 238 -2.39 37.11 16.00
CA TYR A 238 -1.91 36.43 17.20
C TYR A 238 -2.69 35.14 17.53
N TRP A 239 -4.02 35.19 17.52
CA TRP A 239 -4.84 34.02 17.86
C TRP A 239 -4.71 32.89 16.82
N CYS A 240 -4.69 33.22 15.53
CA CYS A 240 -4.45 32.25 14.47
C CYS A 240 -3.08 31.57 14.67
N GLN A 241 -2.03 32.33 14.94
CA GLN A 241 -0.71 31.76 15.26
C GLN A 241 -0.75 30.83 16.48
N ARG A 242 -1.45 31.24 17.56
CA ARG A 242 -1.58 30.44 18.79
C ARG A 242 -2.32 29.13 18.55
N GLU A 243 -3.37 29.13 17.74
CA GLU A 243 -4.13 27.92 17.38
C GLU A 243 -3.24 26.90 16.64
N VAL A 244 -2.45 27.36 15.65
CA VAL A 244 -1.50 26.48 14.93
C VAL A 244 -0.44 25.92 15.87
N LEU A 245 0.20 26.78 16.67
CA LEU A 245 1.23 26.35 17.63
C LEU A 245 0.68 25.36 18.66
N LEU A 246 -0.53 25.58 19.14
CA LEU A 246 -1.18 24.69 20.11
C LEU A 246 -1.55 23.35 19.49
N ALA A 247 -2.07 23.31 18.26
CA ALA A 247 -2.29 22.07 17.54
C ALA A 247 -0.98 21.30 17.28
N LYS A 248 0.13 22.01 17.03
CA LYS A 248 1.45 21.39 16.92
C LYS A 248 1.92 20.76 18.23
N GLN A 249 1.76 21.49 19.33
CA GLN A 249 2.13 21.08 20.69
C GLN A 249 1.31 19.88 21.17
N LEU A 250 0.00 19.87 20.89
CA LEU A 250 -0.93 18.79 21.23
C LEU A 250 -0.89 17.64 20.23
N ASN A 251 0.04 17.68 19.27
CA ASN A 251 0.23 16.66 18.23
C ASN A 251 -1.09 16.30 17.52
N ARG A 252 -1.79 17.32 17.02
CA ARG A 252 -3.06 17.18 16.30
C ARG A 252 -2.86 17.21 14.78
N PRO A 253 -3.74 16.55 14.01
CA PRO A 253 -3.78 16.68 12.56
C PRO A 253 -4.17 18.11 12.15
N ILE A 254 -3.56 18.59 11.08
CA ILE A 254 -3.72 19.97 10.58
C ILE A 254 -3.77 19.92 9.05
N ILE A 255 -4.72 20.64 8.45
CA ILE A 255 -4.72 20.93 7.02
C ILE A 255 -4.71 22.44 6.80
N VAL A 256 -4.07 22.88 5.72
CA VAL A 256 -4.15 24.26 5.23
C VAL A 256 -5.06 24.29 4.00
N VAL A 257 -6.05 25.16 4.04
CA VAL A 257 -6.84 25.60 2.89
C VAL A 257 -6.25 26.94 2.47
N ASN A 258 -5.36 26.91 1.48
CA ASN A 258 -4.71 28.11 0.97
C ASN A 258 -5.69 28.85 0.06
N CYS A 259 -6.22 29.95 0.58
CA CYS A 259 -7.06 30.92 -0.10
C CYS A 259 -6.43 32.32 -0.08
N LEU A 260 -5.10 32.39 -0.26
CA LEU A 260 -4.38 33.63 -0.48
C LEU A 260 -4.94 34.36 -1.71
N GLU A 261 -5.17 35.66 -1.56
CA GLU A 261 -5.72 36.54 -2.59
C GLU A 261 -4.59 37.21 -3.37
N SER A 262 -3.57 37.72 -2.66
CA SER A 262 -2.47 38.45 -3.30
C SER A 262 -1.12 38.16 -2.69
N PHE A 263 -0.98 38.31 -1.37
CA PHE A 263 0.33 38.32 -0.73
C PHE A 263 0.26 38.06 0.78
N GLU A 264 1.25 37.34 1.28
CA GLU A 264 1.46 37.16 2.71
C GLU A 264 2.82 37.76 3.09
N ASP A 265 2.83 38.75 3.99
CA ASP A 265 4.06 39.45 4.41
C ASP A 265 5.07 38.53 5.09
N ARG A 266 4.56 37.61 5.93
CA ARG A 266 5.38 36.61 6.61
C ARG A 266 4.62 35.31 6.78
N ILE A 267 4.98 34.32 5.99
CA ILE A 267 4.52 32.94 6.16
C ILE A 267 4.83 32.44 7.57
N LEU A 268 3.84 31.85 8.25
CA LEU A 268 4.01 31.27 9.58
C LEU A 268 4.81 29.95 9.48
N PRO A 269 6.04 29.85 10.01
CA PRO A 269 6.84 28.62 9.88
C PRO A 269 6.21 27.40 10.55
N ALA A 270 5.39 27.61 11.59
CA ALA A 270 4.63 26.55 12.24
C ALA A 270 3.54 25.93 11.35
N SER A 271 3.21 26.55 10.21
CA SER A 271 2.34 25.96 9.18
C SER A 271 3.10 25.05 8.20
N SER A 272 4.37 24.73 8.46
CA SER A 272 5.13 23.77 7.65
C SER A 272 4.77 22.32 7.97
N ASN A 273 5.20 21.38 7.11
CA ASN A 273 5.00 19.93 7.28
C ASN A 273 3.54 19.47 7.41
N VAL A 274 2.57 20.23 6.90
CA VAL A 274 1.15 19.88 6.84
C VAL A 274 0.67 19.89 5.38
N PRO A 275 -0.35 19.09 5.01
CA PRO A 275 -0.95 19.18 3.68
C PRO A 275 -1.56 20.56 3.44
N SER A 276 -1.40 21.07 2.22
CA SER A 276 -1.98 22.34 1.77
C SER A 276 -2.83 22.11 0.52
N LEU A 277 -4.11 22.41 0.64
CA LEU A 277 -5.11 22.38 -0.42
C LEU A 277 -5.32 23.80 -0.93
N HIS A 278 -4.99 24.05 -2.19
CA HIS A 278 -5.29 25.34 -2.82
C HIS A 278 -6.78 25.44 -3.18
N VAL A 279 -7.40 26.53 -2.75
CA VAL A 279 -8.75 26.94 -3.10
C VAL A 279 -8.70 28.40 -3.54
N GLU A 280 -9.00 28.65 -4.80
CA GLU A 280 -9.03 30.01 -5.37
C GLU A 280 -9.97 30.92 -4.58
N ALA A 281 -9.49 32.09 -4.20
CA ALA A 281 -10.28 33.07 -3.46
C ALA A 281 -11.38 33.68 -4.34
N SER A 282 -12.63 33.46 -3.94
CA SER A 282 -13.84 33.84 -4.67
C SER A 282 -14.90 34.39 -3.72
N SER A 283 -16.02 34.91 -4.27
CA SER A 283 -17.15 35.35 -3.45
C SER A 283 -17.73 34.21 -2.62
N ASP A 284 -17.90 33.04 -3.23
CA ASP A 284 -18.60 31.88 -2.68
C ASP A 284 -17.78 30.60 -2.82
N LEU A 285 -17.84 29.76 -1.79
CA LEU A 285 -17.20 28.45 -1.79
C LEU A 285 -18.12 27.44 -2.50
N SER A 286 -17.67 26.88 -3.62
CA SER A 286 -18.42 25.86 -4.36
C SER A 286 -18.56 24.56 -3.56
N LEU A 287 -19.59 23.77 -3.87
CA LEU A 287 -19.79 22.46 -3.26
C LEU A 287 -18.59 21.53 -3.49
N ASP A 288 -17.98 21.55 -4.67
CA ASP A 288 -16.78 20.75 -4.96
C ASP A 288 -15.63 21.11 -4.02
N ASN A 289 -15.41 22.40 -3.77
CA ASN A 289 -14.37 22.84 -2.85
C ASN A 289 -14.71 22.49 -1.38
N ILE A 290 -15.98 22.57 -0.99
CA ILE A 290 -16.44 22.10 0.33
C ILE A 290 -16.11 20.60 0.50
N LEU A 291 -16.51 19.76 -0.46
CA LEU A 291 -16.25 18.33 -0.41
C LEU A 291 -14.73 18.04 -0.44
N ARG A 292 -13.95 18.77 -1.24
CA ARG A 292 -12.48 18.62 -1.28
C ARG A 292 -11.84 18.94 0.08
N ILE A 293 -12.31 19.99 0.77
CA ILE A 293 -11.83 20.35 2.11
C ILE A 293 -12.18 19.24 3.12
N LEU A 294 -13.42 18.75 3.11
CA LEU A 294 -13.87 17.67 4.02
C LEU A 294 -13.09 16.37 3.78
N VAL A 295 -12.93 15.96 2.52
CA VAL A 295 -12.13 14.78 2.14
C VAL A 295 -10.68 14.95 2.60
N THR A 296 -10.08 16.13 2.38
CA THR A 296 -8.68 16.39 2.78
C THR A 296 -8.53 16.36 4.31
N ALA A 297 -9.48 16.94 5.05
CA ALA A 297 -9.47 16.93 6.51
C ALA A 297 -9.60 15.50 7.06
N LEU A 298 -10.51 14.71 6.50
CA LEU A 298 -10.70 13.30 6.88
C LEU A 298 -9.46 12.45 6.56
N LEU A 299 -8.93 12.55 5.34
CA LEU A 299 -7.76 11.80 4.93
C LEU A 299 -6.53 12.16 5.78
N GLU A 300 -6.32 13.44 6.10
CA GLU A 300 -5.22 13.83 7.00
C GLU A 300 -5.44 13.32 8.43
N SER A 301 -6.66 13.37 8.94
CA SER A 301 -7.00 12.83 10.26
C SER A 301 -6.72 11.33 10.33
N LEU A 302 -7.17 10.58 9.32
CA LEU A 302 -6.93 9.16 9.18
C LEU A 302 -5.43 8.87 9.03
N ARG A 303 -4.72 9.58 8.16
CA ARG A 303 -3.26 9.47 7.95
C ARG A 303 -2.49 9.66 9.23
N PHE A 304 -2.81 10.72 9.96
CA PHE A 304 -2.13 11.07 11.20
C PHE A 304 -2.29 9.97 12.25
N THR A 305 -3.53 9.56 12.51
CA THR A 305 -3.84 8.51 13.52
C THR A 305 -3.29 7.16 13.11
N TYR A 306 -3.42 6.78 11.83
CA TYR A 306 -2.95 5.49 11.32
C TYR A 306 -1.43 5.39 11.42
N ALA A 307 -0.72 6.42 10.98
CA ALA A 307 0.73 6.44 11.03
C ALA A 307 1.25 6.32 12.46
N TYR A 308 0.63 7.03 13.42
CA TYR A 308 0.98 6.91 14.83
C TYR A 308 0.78 5.48 15.35
N LYS A 309 -0.42 4.90 15.16
CA LYS A 309 -0.74 3.53 15.63
C LYS A 309 0.13 2.47 14.96
N LYS A 310 0.45 2.63 13.67
CA LYS A 310 1.34 1.74 12.92
C LYS A 310 2.75 1.72 13.54
N LEU A 311 3.33 2.90 13.79
CA LEU A 311 4.67 3.02 14.37
C LEU A 311 4.72 2.55 15.82
N GLU A 312 3.68 2.81 16.62
CA GLU A 312 3.56 2.22 17.96
C GLU A 312 3.45 0.68 17.90
N GLY A 313 2.70 0.15 16.92
CA GLY A 313 2.66 -1.29 16.65
C GLY A 313 4.05 -1.87 16.31
N PHE A 314 4.82 -1.17 15.47
CA PHE A 314 6.22 -1.54 15.17
C PHE A 314 7.09 -1.53 16.42
N LYS A 315 6.90 -0.55 17.32
CA LYS A 315 7.62 -0.45 18.60
C LYS A 315 7.29 -1.63 19.52
N LEU A 316 6.00 -1.97 19.68
CA LEU A 316 5.54 -3.12 20.46
C LEU A 316 6.00 -4.46 19.90
N ALA A 317 6.13 -4.55 18.58
CA ALA A 317 6.69 -5.69 17.86
C ALA A 317 8.23 -5.71 17.85
N SER A 318 8.89 -4.71 18.45
CA SER A 318 10.35 -4.57 18.46
C SER A 318 10.99 -4.44 17.07
N TRP A 319 10.25 -3.92 16.09
CA TRP A 319 10.77 -3.61 14.75
C TRP A 319 11.59 -2.30 14.78
N ILE A 320 11.26 -1.40 15.70
CA ILE A 320 11.97 -0.15 15.99
C ILE A 320 12.35 -0.08 17.50
N PRO A 321 13.35 0.74 17.88
CA PRO A 321 13.80 0.85 19.27
C PRO A 321 12.69 1.25 20.25
N SER A 322 12.62 0.58 21.40
CA SER A 322 11.59 0.79 22.44
C SER A 322 11.73 2.12 23.20
N ASP A 323 12.88 2.78 23.12
CA ASP A 323 13.19 4.08 23.71
C ASP A 323 12.92 5.25 22.75
N SER A 324 12.48 4.98 21.53
CA SER A 324 12.14 6.01 20.53
C SER A 324 10.80 6.70 20.84
N LEU A 325 10.72 8.00 20.58
CA LEU A 325 9.46 8.76 20.52
C LEU A 325 8.84 8.59 19.14
N VAL A 326 7.56 8.21 19.07
CA VAL A 326 6.82 8.12 17.81
C VAL A 326 6.11 9.44 17.53
N LEU A 327 6.26 9.95 16.31
CA LEU A 327 5.50 11.08 15.77
C LEU A 327 4.72 10.65 14.53
N ALA A 328 3.62 11.35 14.23
CA ALA A 328 2.79 11.12 13.04
C ALA A 328 3.19 12.00 11.82
N ARG A 329 4.20 12.85 12.01
CA ARG A 329 4.80 13.74 11.02
C ARG A 329 6.28 13.93 11.33
N PRO A 330 7.09 14.42 10.38
CA PRO A 330 8.50 14.71 10.66
C PRO A 330 8.68 15.65 11.86
N PRO A 331 9.72 15.45 12.70
CA PRO A 331 9.95 16.30 13.86
C PRO A 331 10.23 17.74 13.47
N GLU A 332 9.70 18.66 14.25
CA GLU A 332 9.95 20.10 14.12
C GLU A 332 10.81 20.60 15.29
N ILE A 333 11.60 21.65 15.05
CA ILE A 333 12.56 22.18 16.03
C ILE A 333 11.90 22.53 17.37
N GLN A 334 10.70 23.13 17.33
CA GLN A 334 9.97 23.53 18.54
C GLN A 334 9.64 22.33 19.43
N GLN A 335 9.24 21.20 18.83
CA GLN A 335 8.92 19.98 19.58
C GLN A 335 10.16 19.43 20.28
N VAL A 336 11.32 19.48 19.63
CA VAL A 336 12.59 19.04 20.20
C VAL A 336 13.09 19.97 21.31
N VAL A 337 12.93 21.28 21.14
CA VAL A 337 13.22 22.26 22.20
C VAL A 337 12.39 21.97 23.44
N GLU A 338 11.07 21.78 23.30
CA GLU A 338 10.17 21.48 24.41
C GLU A 338 10.53 20.16 25.13
N LEU A 339 10.93 19.14 24.37
CA LEU A 339 11.41 17.87 24.93
C LEU A 339 12.64 18.10 25.82
N ARG A 340 13.59 18.91 25.36
CA ARG A 340 14.83 19.22 26.11
C ARG A 340 14.59 20.11 27.31
N GLU A 341 13.71 21.10 27.22
CA GLU A 341 13.33 21.95 28.36
C GLU A 341 12.66 21.14 29.48
N LYS A 342 11.89 20.10 29.13
CA LYS A 342 11.29 19.16 30.09
C LYS A 342 12.29 18.18 30.71
N GLY A 343 13.57 18.23 30.34
CA GLY A 343 14.60 17.35 30.86
C GLY A 343 14.47 15.90 30.40
N THR A 344 13.84 15.65 29.24
CA THR A 344 13.66 14.27 28.74
C THR A 344 15.00 13.63 28.35
N THR A 345 15.12 12.33 28.63
CA THR A 345 16.27 11.50 28.19
C THR A 345 16.11 10.96 26.78
N ILE A 346 14.94 11.14 26.15
CA ILE A 346 14.68 10.70 24.78
C ILE A 346 15.69 11.34 23.83
N ASN A 347 16.31 10.52 22.99
CA ASN A 347 17.27 10.93 21.97
C ASN A 347 16.94 10.37 20.57
N LYS A 348 15.92 9.51 20.44
CA LYS A 348 15.51 8.89 19.18
C LYS A 348 14.06 9.25 18.85
N ILE A 349 13.79 9.69 17.61
CA ILE A 349 12.46 9.99 17.10
C ILE A 349 12.18 9.14 15.87
N CYS A 350 11.13 8.33 15.92
CA CYS A 350 10.59 7.62 14.76
C CYS A 350 9.42 8.41 14.18
N TYR A 351 9.43 8.64 12.86
CA TYR A 351 8.33 9.28 12.14
C TYR A 351 8.03 8.55 10.82
N PRO A 352 6.89 8.83 10.17
CA PRO A 352 6.48 8.11 8.97
C PRO A 352 7.32 8.53 7.76
N GLU A 353 7.39 7.66 6.77
CA GLU A 353 8.06 7.94 5.50
C GLU A 353 7.46 9.14 4.75
N PRO A 354 8.25 9.80 3.89
CA PRO A 354 9.69 9.59 3.64
C PRO A 354 10.60 10.30 4.65
N PRO A 355 11.91 9.97 4.72
CA PRO A 355 12.84 10.72 5.55
C PRO A 355 13.01 12.16 5.03
N MET A 356 13.18 13.10 5.96
CA MET A 356 13.63 14.47 5.68
C MET A 356 15.04 14.47 5.10
N TYR A 357 15.36 15.47 4.28
CA TYR A 357 16.72 15.65 3.76
C TYR A 357 17.71 15.94 4.91
N GLU A 358 18.97 15.57 4.72
CA GLU A 358 20.01 15.74 5.74
C GLU A 358 20.12 17.23 6.15
N GLU A 359 20.04 18.14 5.17
CA GLU A 359 20.10 19.59 5.37
C GLU A 359 18.95 20.11 6.24
N GLU A 360 17.75 19.52 6.12
CA GLU A 360 16.58 19.89 6.93
C GLU A 360 16.68 19.42 8.38
N THR A 361 17.58 18.49 8.67
CA THR A 361 17.67 17.81 9.98
C THR A 361 18.94 18.11 10.76
N THR A 362 19.84 18.94 10.21
CA THR A 362 21.11 19.37 10.84
C THR A 362 20.95 19.88 12.28
N TRP A 363 19.81 20.50 12.60
CA TRP A 363 19.51 21.03 13.92
C TRP A 363 19.36 19.92 15.00
N LEU A 364 19.02 18.68 14.63
CA LEU A 364 18.88 17.56 15.56
C LEU A 364 20.18 17.23 16.30
N ALA A 365 21.32 17.33 15.60
CA ALA A 365 22.64 17.07 16.16
C ALA A 365 22.97 18.01 17.32
N TYR A 366 22.56 19.28 17.25
CA TYR A 366 22.75 20.26 18.33
C TYR A 366 22.03 19.85 19.62
N PHE A 367 20.93 19.10 19.49
CA PHE A 367 20.16 18.60 20.63
C PHE A 367 20.52 17.15 21.00
N ASN A 368 21.56 16.55 20.42
CA ASN A 368 21.87 15.12 20.59
C ASN A 368 20.63 14.24 20.34
N MET A 369 19.91 14.52 19.25
CA MET A 369 18.76 13.74 18.80
C MET A 369 19.03 13.10 17.45
N GLU A 370 18.48 11.92 17.26
CA GLU A 370 18.44 11.18 16.00
C GLU A 370 16.97 11.07 15.59
N ALA A 371 16.65 11.43 14.34
CA ALA A 371 15.34 11.17 13.76
C ALA A 371 15.49 10.17 12.61
N PHE A 372 14.59 9.19 12.57
CA PHE A 372 14.66 8.09 11.63
C PHE A 372 13.24 7.67 11.20
N THR A 373 13.15 6.93 10.10
CA THR A 373 11.91 6.35 9.61
C THR A 373 12.04 4.82 9.56
N PRO A 374 10.95 4.03 9.45
CA PRO A 374 11.06 2.57 9.34
C PRO A 374 11.99 2.07 8.21
N LEU A 375 12.00 2.76 7.07
CA LEU A 375 12.92 2.57 5.94
C LEU A 375 14.34 2.97 6.30
N TRP A 376 14.51 4.10 6.99
CA TRP A 376 15.78 4.80 7.07
C TRP A 376 16.31 4.89 8.50
N ARG A 377 17.41 4.19 8.76
CA ARG A 377 18.17 4.27 10.01
C ARG A 377 19.66 4.39 9.71
N GLN A 378 20.32 5.40 10.26
CA GLN A 378 21.73 5.65 10.00
C GLN A 378 22.61 4.46 10.41
N GLU A 379 22.27 3.80 11.52
CA GLU A 379 22.94 2.59 12.02
C GLU A 379 22.85 1.40 11.04
N GLU A 380 21.89 1.42 10.12
CA GLU A 380 21.66 0.35 9.13
C GLU A 380 22.26 0.66 7.75
N ASN A 381 22.97 1.78 7.60
CA ASN A 381 23.63 2.10 6.34
C ASN A 381 24.65 1.01 5.96
N ASN A 382 24.68 0.65 4.67
CA ASN A 382 25.63 -0.32 4.10
C ASN A 382 25.59 -1.75 4.68
N ILE A 383 24.61 -2.10 5.52
CA ILE A 383 24.59 -3.45 6.13
C ILE A 383 24.46 -4.58 5.11
N PHE A 384 24.04 -4.28 3.87
CA PHE A 384 23.87 -5.22 2.78
C PHE A 384 24.82 -4.99 1.60
N GLU A 385 25.90 -4.21 1.77
CA GLU A 385 26.85 -3.90 0.69
C GLU A 385 27.41 -5.13 -0.04
N SER A 386 27.58 -6.26 0.67
CA SER A 386 28.07 -7.52 0.09
C SER A 386 26.97 -8.44 -0.47
N PHE A 387 25.69 -8.07 -0.38
CA PHE A 387 24.57 -8.91 -0.78
C PHE A 387 24.08 -8.56 -2.19
N SER A 388 24.06 -9.58 -3.06
CA SER A 388 23.36 -9.54 -4.34
C SER A 388 22.02 -10.23 -4.18
N ILE A 389 20.92 -9.48 -4.24
CA ILE A 389 19.57 -9.98 -3.92
C ILE A 389 18.76 -10.06 -5.20
N GLY A 390 18.36 -11.28 -5.56
CA GLY A 390 17.47 -11.53 -6.68
C GLY A 390 16.01 -11.31 -6.31
N ILE A 391 15.28 -10.54 -7.11
CA ILE A 391 13.83 -10.35 -6.96
C ILE A 391 13.11 -11.03 -8.15
N SER A 392 12.22 -11.95 -7.84
CA SER A 392 11.40 -12.71 -8.77
C SER A 392 9.94 -12.32 -8.57
N ILE A 393 9.48 -11.32 -9.31
CA ILE A 393 8.10 -10.83 -9.23
C ILE A 393 7.47 -10.74 -10.60
N SER A 394 6.23 -11.21 -10.70
CA SER A 394 5.40 -11.11 -11.90
C SER A 394 3.95 -11.02 -11.47
N ASP A 395 3.15 -10.28 -12.23
CA ASP A 395 1.71 -10.26 -12.08
C ASP A 395 1.18 -11.70 -12.14
N PRO A 396 0.30 -12.15 -11.25
CA PRO A 396 -0.54 -13.29 -11.54
C PRO A 396 -1.39 -12.94 -12.78
N VAL A 397 -1.86 -13.95 -13.50
CA VAL A 397 -2.94 -13.71 -14.46
C VAL A 397 -4.16 -13.41 -13.60
N TYR A 398 -4.53 -12.13 -13.51
CA TYR A 398 -5.75 -11.71 -12.85
C TYR A 398 -6.91 -12.08 -13.77
N ASP A 399 -7.44 -13.29 -13.62
CA ASP A 399 -8.81 -13.54 -14.07
C ASP A 399 -9.71 -12.75 -13.11
N GLU A 400 -10.43 -11.75 -13.65
CA GLU A 400 -11.26 -10.82 -12.90
C GLU A 400 -12.24 -11.58 -11.98
N GLY A 401 -11.87 -11.76 -10.71
CA GLY A 401 -12.73 -12.31 -9.65
C GLY A 401 -12.29 -13.63 -8.98
N GLU A 402 -11.10 -14.19 -9.27
CA GLU A 402 -10.67 -15.48 -8.66
C GLU A 402 -9.33 -15.47 -7.89
N THR A 403 -8.62 -14.36 -7.73
CA THR A 403 -7.31 -14.36 -7.02
C THR A 403 -7.28 -13.49 -5.77
N ASP A 404 -7.17 -14.15 -4.62
CA ASP A 404 -6.78 -13.73 -3.25
C ASP A 404 -7.38 -12.44 -2.65
N HIS A 405 -8.33 -11.81 -3.34
CA HIS A 405 -9.01 -10.57 -2.93
C HIS A 405 -8.06 -9.38 -2.78
N ILE A 406 -6.92 -9.37 -3.47
CA ILE A 406 -5.85 -8.37 -3.33
C ILE A 406 -5.91 -7.34 -4.46
N ASN A 407 -5.59 -6.07 -4.17
CA ASN A 407 -5.45 -5.03 -5.18
C ASN A 407 -4.37 -5.43 -6.23
N PRO A 408 -4.64 -5.32 -7.54
CA PRO A 408 -3.63 -5.54 -8.60
C PRO A 408 -2.30 -4.79 -8.39
N ASP A 409 -2.34 -3.59 -7.81
CA ASP A 409 -1.15 -2.79 -7.54
C ASP A 409 -0.34 -3.26 -6.31
N THR A 410 -0.81 -4.25 -5.55
CA THR A 410 -0.13 -4.69 -4.32
C THR A 410 1.23 -5.29 -4.59
N LEU A 411 1.38 -6.09 -5.66
CA LEU A 411 2.70 -6.59 -6.09
C LEU A 411 3.61 -5.45 -6.54
N THR A 412 3.05 -4.42 -7.19
CA THR A 412 3.79 -3.21 -7.55
C THR A 412 4.33 -2.54 -6.29
N HIS A 413 3.50 -2.32 -5.28
CA HIS A 413 3.92 -1.74 -4.00
C HIS A 413 4.97 -2.60 -3.28
N LEU A 414 4.80 -3.92 -3.28
CA LEU A 414 5.80 -4.84 -2.73
C LEU A 414 7.15 -4.70 -3.45
N SER A 415 7.16 -4.64 -4.78
CA SER A 415 8.39 -4.48 -5.56
C SER A 415 9.10 -3.16 -5.24
N GLN A 416 8.33 -2.07 -5.13
CA GLN A 416 8.83 -0.74 -4.78
C GLN A 416 9.41 -0.72 -3.36
N ASP A 417 8.71 -1.30 -2.39
CA ASP A 417 9.19 -1.36 -1.01
C ASP A 417 10.42 -2.25 -0.86
N LEU A 418 10.43 -3.44 -1.46
CA LEU A 418 11.62 -4.29 -1.46
C LEU A 418 12.82 -3.56 -2.09
N ALA A 419 12.64 -2.96 -3.28
CA ALA A 419 13.70 -2.23 -3.94
C ALA A 419 14.22 -1.10 -3.04
N ARG A 420 13.32 -0.29 -2.47
CA ARG A 420 13.70 0.86 -1.65
C ARG A 420 14.41 0.46 -0.37
N HIS A 421 13.89 -0.53 0.36
CA HIS A 421 14.47 -0.99 1.63
C HIS A 421 15.85 -1.63 1.44
N LEU A 422 16.04 -2.40 0.37
CA LEU A 422 17.29 -3.11 0.08
C LEU A 422 18.37 -2.17 -0.45
N LEU A 423 18.03 -1.30 -1.41
CA LEU A 423 18.97 -0.33 -1.99
C LEU A 423 19.41 0.71 -0.96
N ALA A 424 18.52 1.18 -0.08
CA ALA A 424 18.86 2.10 1.01
C ALA A 424 19.91 1.54 1.99
N ARG A 425 20.15 0.21 1.96
CA ARG A 425 21.14 -0.49 2.79
C ARG A 425 22.29 -1.06 1.95
N SER A 426 22.42 -0.56 0.72
CA SER A 426 23.50 -0.81 -0.23
C SER A 426 23.53 -2.21 -0.84
N ALA A 427 22.41 -2.94 -0.81
CA ALA A 427 22.31 -4.20 -1.55
C ALA A 427 22.36 -3.97 -3.06
N SER A 428 22.99 -4.90 -3.80
CA SER A 428 22.85 -4.96 -5.26
C SER A 428 21.59 -5.75 -5.62
N LEU A 429 20.76 -5.23 -6.53
CA LEU A 429 19.55 -5.93 -6.96
C LEU A 429 19.79 -6.67 -8.27
N ILE A 430 19.40 -7.94 -8.31
CA ILE A 430 19.44 -8.79 -9.50
C ILE A 430 18.00 -9.01 -9.98
N TYR A 431 17.71 -8.66 -11.23
CA TYR A 431 16.37 -8.75 -11.81
C TYR A 431 16.39 -9.41 -13.19
N GLY A 432 15.26 -10.00 -13.59
CA GLY A 432 15.09 -10.71 -14.86
C GLY A 432 13.82 -10.27 -15.58
N GLY A 433 13.65 -8.96 -15.78
CA GLY A 433 12.44 -8.36 -16.33
C GLY A 433 12.60 -7.81 -17.74
N ASP A 434 11.48 -7.75 -18.48
CA ASP A 434 11.41 -7.01 -19.74
C ASP A 434 11.42 -5.49 -19.50
N LEU A 435 11.63 -4.73 -20.58
CA LEU A 435 11.78 -3.26 -20.52
C LEU A 435 10.48 -2.54 -20.92
N ARG A 436 9.32 -3.13 -20.62
CA ARG A 436 8.01 -2.55 -20.97
C ARG A 436 7.65 -1.39 -20.04
N ASP A 437 6.94 -0.41 -20.59
CA ASP A 437 6.33 0.66 -19.79
C ASP A 437 5.35 0.08 -18.78
N ASN A 438 5.27 0.70 -17.59
CA ASN A 438 4.43 0.27 -16.46
C ASN A 438 4.70 -1.18 -16.00
N GLY A 439 5.93 -1.69 -16.22
CA GLY A 439 6.39 -2.97 -15.69
C GLY A 439 7.17 -2.83 -14.38
N PHE A 440 7.34 -3.94 -13.65
CA PHE A 440 8.14 -4.00 -12.42
C PHE A 440 9.57 -3.48 -12.57
N THR A 441 10.21 -3.71 -13.73
CA THR A 441 11.55 -3.17 -14.02
C THR A 441 11.57 -1.64 -13.91
N GLN A 442 10.54 -0.96 -14.46
CA GLN A 442 10.42 0.49 -14.35
C GLN A 442 10.21 0.90 -12.89
N PHE A 443 9.29 0.27 -12.16
CA PHE A 443 8.98 0.62 -10.77
C PHE A 443 10.20 0.48 -9.85
N ILE A 444 10.99 -0.58 -9.99
CA ILE A 444 12.22 -0.79 -9.21
C ILE A 444 13.26 0.31 -9.51
N LEU A 445 13.41 0.71 -10.78
CA LEU A 445 14.39 1.73 -11.17
C LEU A 445 13.95 3.16 -10.81
N ASP A 446 12.65 3.45 -10.84
CA ASP A 446 12.13 4.72 -10.37
C ASP A 446 12.46 4.90 -8.87
N GLU A 447 12.35 3.85 -8.06
CA GLU A 447 12.81 3.88 -6.66
C GLU A 447 14.32 4.04 -6.52
N ALA A 448 15.10 3.30 -7.33
CA ALA A 448 16.56 3.37 -7.31
C ALA A 448 17.05 4.79 -7.58
N ARG A 449 16.43 5.50 -8.52
CA ARG A 449 16.80 6.88 -8.89
C ARG A 449 16.47 7.90 -7.83
N VAL A 450 15.26 7.85 -7.28
CA VAL A 450 14.92 8.81 -6.23
C VAL A 450 15.81 8.58 -4.99
N LEU A 451 16.20 7.33 -4.72
CA LEU A 451 17.23 7.06 -3.71
C LEU A 451 18.60 7.64 -4.11
N GLN A 452 19.10 7.43 -5.33
CA GLN A 452 20.38 8.03 -5.79
C GLN A 452 20.43 9.54 -5.57
N GLU A 453 19.38 10.24 -5.99
CA GLU A 453 19.27 11.70 -5.84
C GLU A 453 19.26 12.12 -4.37
N ARG A 454 18.53 11.39 -3.51
CA ARG A 454 18.45 11.69 -2.07
C ARG A 454 19.72 11.37 -1.31
N LEU A 455 20.44 10.32 -1.70
CA LEU A 455 21.62 9.85 -0.98
C LEU A 455 22.90 10.50 -1.44
N GLN A 456 22.88 11.19 -2.59
CA GLN A 456 24.07 11.75 -3.24
C GLN A 456 25.20 10.70 -3.37
N GLN A 457 24.83 9.43 -3.47
CA GLN A 457 25.73 8.27 -3.58
C GLN A 457 25.63 7.67 -4.97
N VAL A 458 26.74 7.12 -5.46
CA VAL A 458 26.74 6.24 -6.63
C VAL A 458 25.96 4.99 -6.22
N ALA A 459 24.74 4.82 -6.73
CA ALA A 459 23.92 3.71 -6.29
C ALA A 459 24.56 2.35 -6.56
N PRO A 460 24.24 1.37 -5.71
CA PRO A 460 24.44 -0.03 -6.03
C PRO A 460 23.73 -0.39 -7.34
N PRO A 461 24.34 -1.23 -8.18
CA PRO A 461 23.81 -1.55 -9.49
C PRO A 461 22.51 -2.36 -9.36
N VAL A 462 21.44 -1.90 -10.02
CA VAL A 462 20.39 -2.82 -10.47
C VAL A 462 20.94 -3.53 -11.69
N LYS A 463 21.19 -4.84 -11.60
CA LYS A 463 21.55 -5.67 -12.75
C LYS A 463 20.30 -6.33 -13.30
N ASN A 464 19.96 -6.05 -14.56
CA ASN A 464 18.83 -6.68 -15.22
C ASN A 464 19.30 -7.63 -16.33
N PHE A 465 18.91 -8.88 -16.20
CA PHE A 465 19.21 -9.96 -17.14
C PHE A 465 18.13 -10.03 -18.21
N LEU A 466 18.53 -9.88 -19.47
CA LEU A 466 17.64 -9.91 -20.62
C LEU A 466 17.91 -11.13 -21.49
N ALA A 467 16.91 -12.00 -21.59
CA ALA A 467 17.00 -13.18 -22.44
C ALA A 467 17.08 -12.77 -23.93
N TRP A 468 17.84 -13.51 -24.72
CA TRP A 468 17.63 -13.52 -26.17
C TRP A 468 16.22 -14.06 -26.49
N PRO A 469 15.49 -13.54 -27.50
CA PRO A 469 15.81 -12.40 -28.36
C PRO A 469 15.28 -11.06 -27.81
N LEU A 470 14.80 -10.98 -26.56
CA LEU A 470 14.11 -9.79 -26.03
C LEU A 470 14.96 -8.53 -26.09
N HIS A 471 16.27 -8.62 -25.82
CA HIS A 471 17.17 -7.45 -25.91
C HIS A 471 17.41 -6.95 -27.35
N LEU A 472 17.01 -7.71 -28.38
CA LEU A 472 17.10 -7.28 -29.78
C LEU A 472 15.95 -6.36 -30.21
N ASP A 473 14.91 -6.19 -29.36
CA ASP A 473 13.88 -5.19 -29.60
C ASP A 473 14.45 -3.78 -29.39
N SER A 474 14.89 -3.19 -30.51
CA SER A 474 15.73 -1.99 -30.50
C SER A 474 15.05 -0.72 -29.99
N LYS A 475 13.74 -0.54 -30.16
CA LYS A 475 13.10 0.74 -29.80
C LYS A 475 12.93 0.90 -28.29
N SER A 476 12.32 -0.08 -27.65
CA SER A 476 12.10 -0.11 -26.19
C SER A 476 13.42 -0.08 -25.43
N THR A 477 14.39 -0.91 -25.86
CA THR A 477 15.71 -1.00 -25.21
C THR A 477 16.51 0.29 -25.29
N ILE A 478 16.50 0.99 -26.44
CA ILE A 478 17.22 2.27 -26.59
C ILE A 478 16.60 3.34 -25.68
N GLN A 479 15.27 3.48 -25.68
CA GLN A 479 14.57 4.44 -24.83
C GLN A 479 14.83 4.17 -23.35
N PHE A 480 14.82 2.90 -22.96
CA PHE A 480 15.08 2.50 -21.58
C PHE A 480 16.52 2.80 -21.15
N ARG A 481 17.52 2.53 -22.00
CA ARG A 481 18.92 2.90 -21.75
C ARG A 481 19.11 4.41 -21.63
N ALA A 482 18.48 5.17 -22.54
CA ALA A 482 18.53 6.62 -22.49
C ALA A 482 17.87 7.16 -21.23
N LYS A 483 16.77 6.53 -20.80
CA LYS A 483 16.07 6.91 -19.58
C LYS A 483 16.86 6.52 -18.36
N TYR A 484 17.28 5.27 -18.15
CA TYR A 484 17.76 4.67 -16.88
C TYR A 484 19.24 4.24 -16.84
N GLY A 485 20.05 4.55 -17.86
CA GLY A 485 21.40 3.99 -18.00
C GLY A 485 22.39 4.28 -16.86
N ASP A 486 22.11 5.26 -16.01
CA ASP A 486 22.85 5.57 -14.78
C ASP A 486 22.47 4.68 -13.58
N ALA A 487 21.28 4.08 -13.60
CA ALA A 487 20.73 3.27 -12.52
C ALA A 487 20.74 1.76 -12.80
N ILE A 488 21.04 1.34 -14.03
CA ILE A 488 20.94 -0.07 -14.46
C ILE A 488 22.17 -0.57 -15.21
N THR A 489 22.57 -1.80 -14.92
CA THR A 489 23.48 -2.60 -15.76
C THR A 489 22.70 -3.69 -16.47
N LEU A 490 22.70 -3.68 -17.80
CA LEU A 490 22.04 -4.71 -18.60
C LEU A 490 22.98 -5.87 -18.89
N VAL A 491 22.53 -7.10 -18.61
CA VAL A 491 23.24 -8.34 -18.94
C VAL A 491 22.44 -9.08 -20.00
N GLU A 492 22.95 -9.10 -21.23
CA GLU A 492 22.28 -9.72 -22.37
C GLU A 492 22.72 -11.18 -22.52
N SER A 493 21.77 -12.12 -22.53
CA SER A 493 22.11 -13.53 -22.74
C SER A 493 22.43 -13.84 -24.20
N ILE A 494 23.28 -14.83 -24.44
CA ILE A 494 23.61 -15.28 -25.79
C ILE A 494 22.47 -16.05 -26.45
N ALA A 495 22.40 -15.98 -27.78
CA ALA A 495 21.44 -16.77 -28.55
C ALA A 495 21.73 -18.28 -28.44
N PRO A 496 20.69 -19.13 -28.38
CA PRO A 496 20.87 -20.58 -28.42
C PRO A 496 21.46 -21.03 -29.76
N LYS A 497 22.05 -22.23 -29.81
CA LYS A 497 22.57 -22.79 -31.06
C LYS A 497 21.43 -23.05 -32.05
N GLY A 498 21.64 -22.73 -33.33
CA GLY A 498 20.69 -23.03 -34.41
C GLY A 498 19.82 -21.86 -34.86
N VAL A 499 20.04 -20.65 -34.32
CA VAL A 499 19.34 -19.41 -34.71
C VAL A 499 20.34 -18.32 -35.08
N ASP A 500 19.86 -17.33 -35.85
CA ASP A 500 20.62 -16.11 -36.14
C ASP A 500 20.60 -15.18 -34.91
N ALA A 501 21.74 -15.04 -34.25
CA ALA A 501 21.88 -14.26 -33.03
C ALA A 501 21.55 -12.77 -33.21
N GLY A 502 21.66 -12.22 -34.42
CA GLY A 502 21.42 -10.80 -34.70
C GLY A 502 19.98 -10.45 -35.05
N LYS A 503 19.08 -11.44 -35.15
CA LYS A 503 17.71 -11.24 -35.63
C LYS A 503 16.68 -11.58 -34.55
N PHE A 504 15.75 -10.66 -34.32
CA PHE A 504 14.61 -10.92 -33.45
C PHE A 504 13.78 -12.09 -33.99
N LEU A 505 13.52 -13.08 -33.14
CA LEU A 505 12.73 -14.26 -33.48
C LEU A 505 11.37 -14.20 -32.78
N PRO A 506 10.24 -14.05 -33.51
CA PRO A 506 8.92 -14.03 -32.89
C PRO A 506 8.54 -15.40 -32.28
N PRO A 507 7.86 -15.45 -31.13
CA PRO A 507 7.43 -16.70 -30.48
C PRO A 507 6.11 -17.22 -31.07
N ASP A 508 6.05 -17.39 -32.38
CA ASP A 508 4.83 -17.66 -33.18
C ASP A 508 4.73 -19.11 -33.70
N THR A 509 5.80 -19.90 -33.56
CA THR A 509 5.84 -21.32 -33.91
C THR A 509 6.36 -22.16 -32.72
N PRO A 510 6.02 -23.46 -32.64
CA PRO A 510 6.55 -24.34 -31.59
C PRO A 510 8.08 -24.41 -31.54
N ASP A 511 8.76 -24.43 -32.69
CA ASP A 511 10.23 -24.39 -32.76
C ASP A 511 10.79 -23.06 -32.22
N ASN A 512 10.18 -21.94 -32.58
CA ASN A 512 10.57 -20.63 -32.03
C ASN A 512 10.36 -20.57 -30.52
N LEU A 513 9.23 -21.11 -30.02
CA LEU A 513 8.97 -21.21 -28.58
C LEU A 513 10.00 -22.09 -27.85
N LEU A 514 10.52 -23.14 -28.49
CA LEU A 514 11.60 -23.95 -27.92
C LEU A 514 12.89 -23.12 -27.76
N TYR A 515 13.26 -22.31 -28.75
CA TYR A 515 14.40 -21.40 -28.63
C TYR A 515 14.19 -20.32 -27.56
N TRP A 516 12.98 -19.77 -27.46
CA TRP A 516 12.61 -18.85 -26.38
C TRP A 516 12.74 -19.50 -25.01
N SER A 517 12.20 -20.71 -24.86
CA SER A 517 12.29 -21.49 -23.63
C SER A 517 13.75 -21.69 -23.19
N ARG A 518 14.62 -22.14 -24.09
CA ARG A 518 16.07 -22.29 -23.82
C ARG A 518 16.72 -20.97 -23.40
N SER A 519 16.40 -19.89 -24.08
CA SER A 519 17.01 -18.58 -23.82
C SER A 519 16.57 -18.01 -22.47
N LEU A 520 15.29 -18.18 -22.12
CA LEU A 520 14.75 -17.82 -20.82
C LEU A 520 15.34 -18.68 -19.70
N THR A 521 15.49 -20.00 -19.91
CA THR A 521 16.14 -20.89 -18.94
C THR A 521 17.60 -20.51 -18.72
N GLN A 522 18.37 -20.25 -19.79
CA GLN A 522 19.77 -19.83 -19.67
C GLN A 522 19.89 -18.52 -18.89
N MET A 523 19.09 -17.52 -19.24
CA MET A 523 19.03 -16.25 -18.53
C MET A 523 18.70 -16.46 -17.04
N ARG A 524 17.77 -17.36 -16.71
CA ARG A 524 17.42 -17.76 -15.32
C ARG A 524 18.55 -18.42 -14.57
N GLN A 525 19.29 -19.31 -15.21
CA GLN A 525 20.47 -19.94 -14.62
C GLN A 525 21.53 -18.88 -14.27
N ASP A 526 21.83 -17.98 -15.21
CA ASP A 526 22.81 -16.91 -14.99
C ASP A 526 22.35 -15.98 -13.86
N LEU A 527 21.08 -15.54 -13.87
CA LEU A 527 20.57 -14.60 -12.88
C LEU A 527 20.45 -15.21 -11.46
N VAL A 528 20.13 -16.51 -11.34
CA VAL A 528 20.13 -17.21 -10.05
C VAL A 528 21.55 -17.47 -9.56
N SER A 529 22.51 -17.72 -10.47
CA SER A 529 23.91 -17.93 -10.11
C SER A 529 24.53 -16.68 -9.47
N GLU A 530 24.25 -15.49 -10.03
CA GLU A 530 24.68 -14.18 -9.50
C GLU A 530 23.90 -13.73 -8.26
N SER A 531 22.73 -14.33 -7.98
CA SER A 531 21.97 -14.03 -6.77
C SER A 531 22.60 -14.71 -5.55
N GLY A 532 22.91 -13.95 -4.51
CA GLY A 532 23.25 -14.50 -3.19
C GLY A 532 22.02 -14.93 -2.40
N VAL A 533 20.89 -14.26 -2.63
CA VAL A 533 19.58 -14.51 -2.01
C VAL A 533 18.49 -14.37 -3.07
N ARG A 534 17.36 -15.08 -2.92
CA ARG A 534 16.21 -14.97 -3.83
C ARG A 534 14.90 -14.69 -3.11
N ILE A 535 14.17 -13.66 -3.56
CA ILE A 535 12.85 -13.29 -3.06
C ILE A 535 11.83 -13.51 -4.19
N CYS A 536 10.80 -14.30 -3.95
CA CYS A 536 9.79 -14.64 -4.95
C CYS A 536 8.39 -14.22 -4.49
N ALA A 537 7.63 -13.55 -5.37
CA ALA A 537 6.22 -13.19 -5.16
C ALA A 537 5.41 -13.27 -6.47
N GLY A 538 4.13 -13.64 -6.39
CA GLY A 538 3.22 -13.67 -7.53
C GLY A 538 3.53 -14.79 -8.54
N GLY A 539 3.45 -14.47 -9.83
CA GLY A 539 3.77 -15.38 -10.93
C GLY A 539 2.56 -15.89 -11.70
N LYS A 540 2.68 -15.95 -13.02
CA LYS A 540 1.63 -16.40 -13.94
C LYS A 540 1.54 -17.92 -14.02
N PHE A 541 0.32 -18.45 -14.02
CA PHE A 541 0.06 -19.86 -14.30
C PHE A 541 -0.03 -20.19 -15.79
N SER A 542 -0.38 -19.20 -16.63
CA SER A 542 -0.55 -19.35 -18.08
C SER A 542 0.09 -18.17 -18.83
N ASN A 543 0.08 -18.22 -20.17
CA ASN A 543 0.63 -17.16 -21.05
C ASN A 543 2.13 -16.88 -20.89
N PHE A 544 2.89 -17.78 -20.27
CA PHE A 544 4.35 -17.70 -20.22
C PHE A 544 4.98 -18.29 -21.50
N LYS A 545 6.23 -17.93 -21.80
CA LYS A 545 6.93 -18.33 -23.05
C LYS A 545 8.01 -19.40 -22.85
N GLY A 546 8.18 -19.89 -21.63
CA GLY A 546 9.12 -20.96 -21.28
C GLY A 546 8.49 -22.35 -21.21
N LYS A 547 9.30 -23.35 -20.87
CA LYS A 547 8.86 -24.73 -20.60
C LYS A 547 8.01 -24.87 -19.34
N MET A 548 8.12 -23.94 -18.40
CA MET A 548 7.35 -23.89 -17.15
C MET A 548 7.17 -22.42 -16.74
N PRO A 549 6.30 -22.11 -15.76
CA PRO A 549 6.17 -20.75 -15.22
C PRO A 549 7.52 -20.17 -14.78
N GLY A 550 7.79 -18.92 -15.14
CA GLY A 550 9.13 -18.33 -14.94
C GLY A 550 9.54 -18.23 -13.47
N VAL A 551 8.63 -17.79 -12.59
CA VAL A 551 8.88 -17.71 -11.15
C VAL A 551 9.07 -19.11 -10.54
N LEU A 552 8.36 -20.13 -11.03
CA LEU A 552 8.56 -21.52 -10.61
C LEU A 552 9.97 -21.99 -10.97
N GLU A 553 10.42 -21.72 -12.20
CA GLU A 553 11.76 -22.10 -12.64
C GLU A 553 12.85 -21.46 -11.77
N GLU A 554 12.70 -20.18 -11.42
CA GLU A 554 13.63 -19.46 -10.55
C GLU A 554 13.63 -20.00 -9.11
N ILE A 555 12.47 -20.41 -8.58
CA ILE A 555 12.37 -21.14 -7.30
C ILE A 555 13.14 -22.46 -7.38
N MET A 556 12.93 -23.25 -8.43
CA MET A 556 13.56 -24.56 -8.57
C MET A 556 15.08 -24.46 -8.69
N LEU A 557 15.57 -23.50 -9.50
CA LEU A 557 16.99 -23.21 -9.65
C LEU A 557 17.62 -22.71 -8.34
N ALA A 558 16.92 -21.87 -7.58
CA ALA A 558 17.39 -21.40 -6.27
C ALA A 558 17.52 -22.55 -5.27
N LEU A 559 16.53 -23.46 -5.25
CA LEU A 559 16.56 -24.68 -4.42
C LEU A 559 17.70 -25.62 -4.83
N ASP A 560 17.91 -25.85 -6.13
CA ASP A 560 19.02 -26.69 -6.63
C ASP A 560 20.39 -26.12 -6.26
N SER A 561 20.50 -24.79 -6.21
CA SER A 561 21.72 -24.08 -5.85
C SER A 561 21.83 -23.77 -4.35
N ALA A 562 20.93 -24.32 -3.53
CA ALA A 562 20.83 -24.08 -2.08
C ALA A 562 20.84 -22.59 -1.67
N LYS A 563 20.32 -21.70 -2.53
CA LYS A 563 20.24 -20.27 -2.23
C LYS A 563 19.21 -20.01 -1.12
N PRO A 564 19.46 -19.09 -0.18
CA PRO A 564 18.42 -18.55 0.69
C PRO A 564 17.23 -18.07 -0.15
N LEU A 565 16.05 -18.62 0.13
CA LEU A 565 14.84 -18.41 -0.65
C LEU A 565 13.76 -17.84 0.26
N TYR A 566 13.11 -16.77 -0.17
CA TYR A 566 11.99 -16.12 0.52
C TYR A 566 10.75 -16.26 -0.37
N LEU A 567 9.77 -17.06 0.08
CA LEU A 567 8.51 -17.30 -0.64
C LEU A 567 7.40 -16.44 -0.03
N LEU A 568 6.97 -15.41 -0.76
CA LEU A 568 5.91 -14.48 -0.34
C LEU A 568 4.58 -14.93 -0.98
N GLY A 569 4.00 -16.01 -0.45
CA GLY A 569 2.83 -16.68 -1.02
C GLY A 569 1.53 -15.89 -0.88
N GLY A 570 1.40 -15.02 0.13
CA GLY A 570 0.20 -14.22 0.35
C GLY A 570 -0.07 -13.14 -0.70
N PHE A 571 0.73 -13.03 -1.76
CA PHE A 571 0.46 -12.16 -2.92
C PHE A 571 -0.03 -12.93 -4.16
N GLY A 572 -0.37 -14.21 -3.99
CA GLY A 572 -0.99 -15.04 -5.01
C GLY A 572 -0.04 -15.61 -6.06
N GLY A 573 -0.64 -16.14 -7.12
CA GLY A 573 0.07 -16.71 -8.26
C GLY A 573 0.86 -17.98 -7.94
N VAL A 574 1.88 -18.25 -8.74
CA VAL A 574 2.76 -19.43 -8.63
C VAL A 574 3.32 -19.60 -7.22
N VAL A 575 3.71 -18.50 -6.57
CA VAL A 575 4.33 -18.56 -5.23
C VAL A 575 3.33 -18.99 -4.16
N SER A 576 2.05 -18.61 -4.28
CA SER A 576 0.99 -19.10 -3.39
C SER A 576 0.83 -20.61 -3.50
N GLU A 577 0.71 -21.15 -4.71
CA GLU A 577 0.56 -22.59 -4.93
C GLU A 577 1.76 -23.38 -4.37
N VAL A 578 2.99 -22.88 -4.60
CA VAL A 578 4.20 -23.48 -4.03
C VAL A 578 4.17 -23.43 -2.50
N SER A 579 3.74 -22.31 -1.92
CA SER A 579 3.63 -22.15 -0.47
C SER A 579 2.59 -23.10 0.12
N ASP A 580 1.44 -23.27 -0.53
CA ASP A 580 0.38 -24.19 -0.10
C ASP A 580 0.84 -25.65 -0.12
N VAL A 581 1.56 -26.06 -1.16
CA VAL A 581 2.16 -27.40 -1.24
C VAL A 581 3.15 -27.62 -0.10
N LEU A 582 3.99 -26.64 0.21
CA LEU A 582 4.97 -26.73 1.28
C LEU A 582 4.30 -26.78 2.66
N LEU A 583 3.30 -25.92 2.90
CA LEU A 583 2.59 -25.77 4.16
C LEU A 583 1.67 -26.96 4.47
N HIS A 584 0.93 -27.42 3.47
CA HIS A 584 -0.17 -28.39 3.64
C HIS A 584 0.14 -29.76 3.08
N LYS A 585 1.29 -29.94 2.41
CA LYS A 585 1.69 -31.22 1.79
C LYS A 585 0.65 -31.76 0.81
N GLN A 586 0.01 -30.85 0.10
CA GLN A 586 -0.97 -31.15 -0.94
C GLN A 586 -0.30 -31.25 -2.31
N LYS A 587 -0.99 -31.91 -3.26
CA LYS A 587 -0.52 -32.00 -4.65
C LYS A 587 -0.66 -30.66 -5.36
N ILE A 588 0.18 -30.43 -6.36
CA ILE A 588 0.02 -29.27 -7.24
C ILE A 588 -1.24 -29.44 -8.10
N PHE A 589 -2.02 -28.38 -8.23
CA PHE A 589 -3.17 -28.31 -9.13
C PHE A 589 -2.86 -27.42 -10.33
N LYS A 590 -2.71 -26.10 -10.11
CA LYS A 590 -2.51 -25.12 -11.19
C LYS A 590 -1.12 -25.20 -11.86
N LEU A 591 -0.17 -25.88 -11.23
CA LEU A 591 1.16 -26.14 -11.79
C LEU A 591 1.31 -27.52 -12.44
N SER A 592 0.25 -28.34 -12.42
CA SER A 592 0.27 -29.65 -13.07
C SER A 592 0.35 -29.52 -14.59
N GLN A 593 1.01 -30.48 -15.24
CA GLN A 593 1.13 -30.46 -16.69
C GLN A 593 -0.24 -30.49 -17.40
N ILE A 594 -1.22 -31.19 -16.83
CA ILE A 594 -2.60 -31.25 -17.34
C ILE A 594 -3.24 -29.86 -17.32
N TRP A 595 -3.21 -29.19 -16.16
CA TRP A 595 -3.80 -27.86 -16.03
C TRP A 595 -3.16 -26.86 -17.00
N ILE A 596 -1.83 -26.87 -17.14
CA ILE A 596 -1.13 -25.96 -18.06
C ILE A 596 -1.50 -26.27 -19.52
N GLN A 597 -1.61 -27.54 -19.91
CA GLN A 597 -2.03 -27.93 -21.27
C GLN A 597 -3.44 -27.43 -21.60
N ASP A 598 -4.36 -27.49 -20.63
CA ASP A 598 -5.74 -27.04 -20.80
C ASP A 598 -5.86 -25.50 -20.87
N ASN A 599 -4.90 -24.77 -20.27
CA ASN A 599 -4.97 -23.31 -20.11
C ASN A 599 -3.89 -22.54 -20.91
N GLN A 600 -3.04 -23.22 -21.68
CA GLN A 600 -1.98 -22.59 -22.49
C GLN A 600 -1.90 -23.20 -23.88
N ALA A 601 -2.41 -22.45 -24.87
CA ALA A 601 -2.35 -22.83 -26.28
C ALA A 601 -0.91 -23.09 -26.74
N GLY A 602 -0.70 -24.18 -27.50
CA GLY A 602 0.60 -24.56 -28.06
C GLY A 602 1.59 -25.19 -27.07
N TYR A 603 1.19 -25.38 -25.80
CA TYR A 603 2.08 -25.91 -24.77
C TYR A 603 2.39 -27.40 -24.98
N SER A 604 1.43 -28.20 -25.44
CA SER A 604 1.61 -29.63 -25.70
C SER A 604 2.69 -29.90 -26.76
N GLU A 605 2.68 -29.12 -27.85
CA GLU A 605 3.68 -29.19 -28.92
C GLU A 605 5.07 -28.77 -28.42
N LEU A 606 5.15 -27.69 -27.63
CA LEU A 606 6.40 -27.25 -27.00
C LEU A 606 7.00 -28.35 -26.11
N GLN A 607 6.18 -28.97 -25.24
CA GLN A 607 6.64 -30.05 -24.36
C GLN A 607 7.09 -31.28 -25.15
N PHE A 608 6.39 -31.62 -26.23
CA PHE A 608 6.78 -32.71 -27.11
C PHE A 608 8.17 -32.48 -27.73
N LEU A 609 8.42 -31.29 -28.27
CA LEU A 609 9.72 -30.92 -28.85
C LEU A 609 10.81 -30.87 -27.77
N ALA A 610 10.53 -30.27 -26.62
CA ALA A 610 11.48 -30.17 -25.52
C ALA A 610 11.88 -31.55 -24.97
N LYS A 611 10.96 -32.53 -24.99
CA LYS A 611 11.24 -33.91 -24.54
C LYS A 611 12.31 -34.60 -25.38
N ALA A 612 12.40 -34.29 -26.67
CA ALA A 612 13.44 -34.85 -27.56
C ALA A 612 14.87 -34.46 -27.13
N SER A 613 15.02 -33.35 -26.41
CA SER A 613 16.30 -32.86 -25.87
C SER A 613 16.41 -33.01 -24.34
N ASN A 614 15.48 -33.71 -23.69
CA ASN A 614 15.35 -33.79 -22.22
C ASN A 614 15.22 -32.42 -21.53
N GLU A 615 14.61 -31.45 -22.20
CA GLU A 615 14.42 -30.07 -21.73
C GLU A 615 12.96 -29.78 -21.37
N HIS A 616 12.09 -30.80 -21.37
CA HIS A 616 10.69 -30.68 -20.97
C HIS A 616 10.51 -30.36 -19.48
N TYR A 617 9.31 -29.88 -19.13
CA TYR A 617 8.87 -29.71 -17.76
C TYR A 617 8.25 -31.02 -17.25
N ASP A 618 8.85 -31.57 -16.19
CA ASP A 618 8.29 -32.71 -15.46
C ASP A 618 7.60 -32.22 -14.17
N SER A 619 6.28 -32.04 -14.25
CA SER A 619 5.49 -31.59 -13.10
C SER A 619 5.51 -32.56 -11.91
N LEU A 620 5.73 -33.86 -12.16
CA LEU A 620 5.80 -34.87 -11.08
C LEU A 620 7.13 -34.80 -10.35
N GLU A 621 8.23 -34.52 -11.06
CA GLU A 621 9.53 -34.28 -10.45
C GLU A 621 9.50 -33.03 -9.56
N VAL A 622 8.89 -31.94 -10.05
CA VAL A 622 8.69 -30.71 -9.27
C VAL A 622 7.82 -30.97 -8.04
N GLU A 623 6.65 -31.59 -8.20
CA GLU A 623 5.77 -31.95 -7.09
C GLU A 623 6.51 -32.78 -6.04
N LYS A 624 7.23 -33.83 -6.48
CA LYS A 624 8.01 -34.69 -5.59
C LYS A 624 9.04 -33.88 -4.81
N LYS A 625 9.80 -33.00 -5.48
CA LYS A 625 10.82 -32.18 -4.83
C LYS A 625 10.19 -31.27 -3.77
N LEU A 626 9.11 -30.56 -4.11
CA LEU A 626 8.41 -29.67 -3.19
C LEU A 626 7.83 -30.42 -1.97
N LEU A 627 7.22 -31.59 -2.20
CA LEU A 627 6.67 -32.41 -1.11
C LEU A 627 7.75 -32.89 -0.13
N THR A 628 8.95 -33.19 -0.62
CA THR A 628 10.07 -33.63 0.23
C THR A 628 10.81 -32.50 0.95
N LEU A 629 10.59 -31.24 0.58
CA LEU A 629 11.22 -30.12 1.26
C LEU A 629 10.65 -29.95 2.67
N ASP A 630 11.54 -29.62 3.60
CA ASP A 630 11.20 -29.35 4.98
C ASP A 630 11.26 -27.84 5.25
N ILE A 631 10.22 -27.30 5.88
CA ILE A 631 10.10 -25.86 6.15
C ILE A 631 11.17 -25.42 7.15
N VAL A 632 11.56 -26.26 8.12
CA VAL A 632 12.62 -25.91 9.09
C VAL A 632 13.95 -25.69 8.38
N SER A 633 14.26 -26.54 7.40
CA SER A 633 15.47 -26.41 6.58
C SER A 633 15.43 -25.15 5.70
N LEU A 634 14.28 -24.84 5.08
CA LEU A 634 14.09 -23.63 4.29
C LEU A 634 14.22 -22.35 5.14
N SER A 635 13.57 -22.32 6.31
CA SER A 635 13.59 -21.16 7.20
C SER A 635 14.99 -20.89 7.74
N ALA A 636 15.70 -21.95 8.16
CA ALA A 636 17.09 -21.83 8.61
C ALA A 636 18.01 -21.31 7.50
N ASN A 637 17.86 -21.79 6.26
CA ASN A 637 18.64 -21.29 5.12
C ASN A 637 18.31 -19.83 4.76
N ALA A 638 17.10 -19.37 5.09
CA ALA A 638 16.66 -17.98 4.94
C ALA A 638 16.98 -17.09 6.16
N GLY A 639 17.68 -17.61 7.18
CA GLY A 639 17.99 -16.85 8.40
C GLY A 639 16.76 -16.52 9.25
N LEU A 640 15.66 -17.28 9.12
CA LEU A 640 14.40 -17.07 9.82
C LEU A 640 14.05 -18.24 10.73
N SER A 641 13.22 -17.98 11.75
CA SER A 641 12.57 -19.07 12.48
C SER A 641 11.52 -19.73 11.59
N GLU A 642 11.13 -20.97 11.93
CA GLU A 642 10.04 -21.65 11.21
C GLU A 642 8.73 -20.83 11.27
N SER A 643 8.42 -20.21 12.42
CA SER A 643 7.22 -19.38 12.59
C SER A 643 7.22 -18.17 11.66
N ASP A 644 8.35 -17.47 11.58
CA ASP A 644 8.51 -16.28 10.75
C ASP A 644 8.41 -16.64 9.26
N TYR A 645 9.02 -17.76 8.87
CA TYR A 645 8.98 -18.22 7.48
C TYR A 645 7.58 -18.70 7.07
N ARG A 646 6.85 -19.39 7.96
CA ARG A 646 5.44 -19.71 7.74
C ARG A 646 4.59 -18.48 7.58
N LYS A 647 4.84 -17.44 8.39
CA LYS A 647 4.14 -16.17 8.28
C LYS A 647 4.42 -15.47 6.94
N LEU A 648 5.68 -15.44 6.51
CA LEU A 648 6.09 -14.91 5.21
C LEU A 648 5.37 -15.59 4.04
N MET A 649 5.13 -16.91 4.13
CA MET A 649 4.44 -17.68 3.09
C MET A 649 2.95 -17.35 2.95
N VAL A 650 2.29 -16.79 3.97
CA VAL A 650 0.84 -16.56 3.96
C VAL A 650 0.45 -15.08 4.07
N SER A 651 1.36 -14.22 4.49
CA SER A 651 1.06 -12.80 4.70
C SER A 651 0.89 -12.05 3.38
N SER A 652 -0.21 -11.30 3.28
CA SER A 652 -0.47 -10.34 2.19
C SER A 652 -0.08 -8.91 2.56
N PHE A 653 0.56 -8.71 3.72
CA PHE A 653 0.96 -7.39 4.21
C PHE A 653 2.39 -7.06 3.80
N VAL A 654 2.54 -5.99 3.01
CA VAL A 654 3.83 -5.54 2.46
C VAL A 654 4.85 -5.24 3.56
N ASP A 655 4.49 -4.43 4.58
CA ASP A 655 5.43 -4.05 5.65
C ASP A 655 5.99 -5.27 6.40
N GLU A 656 5.14 -6.28 6.62
CA GLU A 656 5.52 -7.51 7.31
C GLU A 656 6.43 -8.38 6.46
N CYS A 657 6.08 -8.59 5.20
CA CYS A 657 6.90 -9.38 4.30
C CYS A 657 8.28 -8.73 4.12
N VAL A 658 8.33 -7.42 3.96
CA VAL A 658 9.58 -6.67 3.89
C VAL A 658 10.36 -6.79 5.20
N HIS A 659 9.72 -6.61 6.37
CA HIS A 659 10.39 -6.77 7.66
C HIS A 659 11.02 -8.16 7.82
N LEU A 660 10.28 -9.23 7.47
CA LEU A 660 10.74 -10.61 7.59
C LEU A 660 11.89 -10.91 6.61
N VAL A 661 11.81 -10.46 5.36
CA VAL A 661 12.93 -10.56 4.40
C VAL A 661 14.17 -9.86 4.96
N MET A 662 14.01 -8.62 5.42
CA MET A 662 15.07 -7.81 6.01
C MET A 662 15.71 -8.50 7.23
N LYS A 663 14.89 -9.08 8.12
CA LYS A 663 15.32 -9.83 9.30
C LYS A 663 16.14 -11.07 8.90
N GLY A 664 15.65 -11.83 7.93
CA GLY A 664 16.33 -13.02 7.44
C GLY A 664 17.71 -12.68 6.87
N ILE A 665 17.80 -11.70 5.98
CA ILE A 665 19.06 -11.30 5.34
C ILE A 665 20.07 -10.78 6.37
N LYS A 666 19.62 -10.01 7.37
CA LYS A 666 20.47 -9.56 8.49
C LYS A 666 21.07 -10.72 9.27
N ASN A 667 20.33 -11.82 9.45
CA ASN A 667 20.82 -13.00 10.16
C ASN A 667 21.75 -13.89 9.33
N LEU A 668 21.81 -13.68 8.00
CA LEU A 668 22.74 -14.36 7.10
C LEU A 668 24.11 -13.68 7.02
N ARG A 669 24.24 -12.47 7.58
CA ARG A 669 25.50 -11.74 7.73
C ARG A 669 26.29 -12.30 8.91
#